data_AF-A0AAD5KFL1-F1
#
_entry.id   AF-A0AAD5KFL1-F1
#
_cell.length_a   1.000
_cell.length_b   1.000
_cell.length_c   1.000
_cell.angle_alpha   90.00
_cell.angle_beta   90.00
_cell.angle_gamma   90.00
#
_symmetry.space_group_name_H-M   'P 1'
#
loop_
_entity.id
_entity.type
_entity.pdbx_description
1 polymer ?
#
loop_
_entity_poly.entity_id
_entity_poly.type
_entity_poly.pdbx_seq_one_letter_code
_entity_poly.pdbx_strand_id
1 'polypeptide(L)'
;MVDLLREFQTKSIPTACDYLSDYCDVYINTSVISREHARSLHSAIPGILTAVFGAPNIRGWVHIEISPEHNAAISRAFRSDGPFLRALIQLTKNPKYSYVMMPEALSDDVRKALAAGATQYLPRLYKNCVHFEKRSGNSGTSDIRESATRQSTIFPRSLSGEYRVTFNAIQFFLHHIVNTATHVPPAPPSQPTTSSSVFSSRVSSTMSTANNLGIPPSLNSSSLGGSQILSTGSGINKSSMPLSSRSYQQQQQQPQSRSIIGGLYEQIMTDYMRQFIPCGTITEFNPIIGTFLLDECIETWIRNSWVSMGQKLGTERMHYITLFVKHIVGGDLRCCYSDKQSVVNYRLVYTSVKSELYALISRLALNWNKDDGYLQVITLWSVWAMAWTLGIQPKNIETETYRPIADGWGQYIMDNALFYIPLTGIFLQRMQTFTYPDKPPPPPQPTSTPFNHFHHPTPVPMATNAIAPKPSDQLHVTYRFMTVFKVDGLIEFLSNVEQGLIRIQAGTMASAIPSSPHINPDAIDILASKYFGGQKSHVQAILKKTYDDLVQLDGGTWNCPNLFIKDATPRSKPLVESLSALEQACIPQQETTTRTWGVSTSAGTKSAQHIKDLQQASKLFASIFSLPKPIQKKTIASTPRSIFSSLQKTTTRSISSSSNGHETPMAGLKNGGFLTEEEKRLVRQGRMQCSHKNIPILGPRAYEVVRPGELMFMVRWIIRFDKWVNGYYHRWKPSKLDNLLPDRLTIRPLADGVNLAYVVIIFVILFAIIL
;
A
#
# COMPACT_ATOMS: atom_id res chain seq x y z
N MET A 1 -39.89 -19.40 -17.86
CA MET A 1 -38.84 -18.37 -17.79
C MET A 1 -37.52 -19.11 -17.71
N VAL A 2 -36.61 -18.89 -18.66
CA VAL A 2 -35.29 -19.54 -18.64
C VAL A 2 -34.45 -18.85 -17.59
N ASP A 3 -34.02 -19.61 -16.58
CA ASP A 3 -33.06 -19.17 -15.59
C ASP A 3 -31.66 -19.22 -16.22
N LEU A 4 -31.21 -18.08 -16.74
CA LEU A 4 -29.94 -17.94 -17.46
C LEU A 4 -28.76 -18.39 -16.60
N LEU A 5 -28.78 -18.06 -15.29
CA LEU A 5 -27.70 -18.43 -14.38
C LEU A 5 -27.64 -19.95 -14.17
N ARG A 6 -28.81 -20.57 -13.99
CA ARG A 6 -28.89 -22.03 -13.86
C ARG A 6 -28.34 -22.73 -15.10
N GLU A 7 -28.75 -22.31 -16.29
CA GLU A 7 -28.24 -22.87 -17.55
C GLU A 7 -26.73 -22.65 -17.73
N PHE A 8 -26.21 -21.49 -17.32
CA PHE A 8 -24.78 -21.19 -17.36
C PHE A 8 -23.98 -22.11 -16.42
N GLN A 9 -24.50 -22.40 -15.23
CA GLN A 9 -23.84 -23.24 -14.23
C GLN A 9 -23.92 -24.74 -14.50
N THR A 10 -24.94 -25.22 -15.22
CA THR A 10 -25.13 -26.65 -15.52
C THR A 10 -24.39 -27.13 -16.76
N LYS A 11 -24.01 -26.22 -17.66
CA LYS A 11 -23.30 -26.52 -18.92
C LYS A 11 -21.79 -26.65 -18.72
N SER A 12 -21.12 -27.30 -19.68
CA SER A 12 -19.65 -27.25 -19.77
C SER A 12 -19.16 -25.83 -20.01
N ILE A 13 -17.90 -25.49 -19.66
CA ILE A 13 -17.36 -24.13 -19.81
C ILE A 13 -17.53 -23.61 -21.26
N PRO A 14 -17.16 -24.34 -22.33
CA PRO A 14 -17.36 -23.87 -23.69
C PRO A 14 -18.83 -23.64 -24.02
N THR A 15 -19.69 -24.61 -23.73
CA THR A 15 -21.13 -24.51 -24.02
C THR A 15 -21.80 -23.38 -23.23
N ALA A 16 -21.36 -23.11 -22.00
CA ALA A 16 -21.85 -21.99 -21.19
C ALA A 16 -21.43 -20.63 -21.77
N CYS A 17 -20.18 -20.52 -22.26
CA CYS A 17 -19.65 -19.31 -22.88
C CYS A 17 -20.32 -19.02 -24.24
N ASP A 18 -20.52 -20.04 -25.07
CA ASP A 18 -21.22 -19.92 -26.35
C ASP A 18 -22.70 -19.56 -26.10
N TYR A 19 -23.37 -20.25 -25.17
CA TYR A 19 -24.75 -19.95 -24.80
C TYR A 19 -24.93 -18.51 -24.26
N LEU A 20 -24.01 -18.01 -23.45
CA LEU A 20 -24.04 -16.62 -22.97
C LEU A 20 -23.89 -15.63 -24.13
N SER A 21 -22.98 -15.91 -25.06
CA SER A 21 -22.74 -15.05 -26.23
C SER A 21 -23.97 -15.01 -27.15
N ASP A 22 -24.53 -16.18 -27.47
CA ASP A 22 -25.75 -16.32 -28.27
C ASP A 22 -26.95 -15.64 -27.61
N TYR A 23 -27.10 -15.81 -26.29
CA TYR A 23 -28.18 -15.17 -25.54
C TYR A 23 -28.08 -13.63 -25.63
N CYS A 24 -26.86 -13.09 -25.50
CA CYS A 24 -26.63 -11.65 -25.60
C CYS A 24 -26.92 -11.13 -27.00
N ASP A 25 -26.48 -11.83 -28.05
CA ASP A 25 -26.70 -11.41 -29.42
C ASP A 25 -28.16 -11.50 -29.86
N VAL A 26 -28.84 -12.60 -29.53
CA VAL A 26 -30.22 -12.84 -29.96
C VAL A 26 -31.24 -12.00 -29.18
N TYR A 27 -31.05 -11.81 -27.87
CA TYR A 27 -32.11 -11.25 -27.01
C TYR A 27 -31.83 -9.83 -26.48
N ILE A 28 -30.56 -9.38 -26.46
CA ILE A 28 -30.18 -8.10 -25.86
C ILE A 28 -29.62 -7.12 -26.88
N ASN A 29 -28.75 -7.58 -27.78
CA ASN A 29 -28.14 -6.75 -28.83
C ASN A 29 -29.08 -6.48 -30.01
N THR A 30 -30.39 -6.36 -29.73
CA THR A 30 -31.43 -6.02 -30.69
C THR A 30 -31.82 -4.55 -30.57
N SER A 31 -32.60 -4.02 -31.51
CA SER A 31 -33.14 -2.66 -31.44
C SER A 31 -34.17 -2.47 -30.32
N VAL A 32 -34.90 -3.53 -29.97
CA VAL A 32 -35.93 -3.52 -28.92
C VAL A 32 -35.61 -4.61 -27.90
N ILE A 33 -35.13 -4.18 -26.74
CA ILE A 33 -34.72 -5.08 -25.66
C ILE A 33 -35.96 -5.64 -24.96
N SER A 34 -36.11 -6.96 -24.96
CA SER A 34 -37.16 -7.62 -24.17
C SER A 34 -36.91 -7.41 -22.67
N ARG A 35 -37.91 -6.89 -21.97
CA ARG A 35 -37.83 -6.60 -20.52
C ARG A 35 -37.53 -7.86 -19.71
N GLU A 36 -38.08 -9.00 -20.11
CA GLU A 36 -37.88 -10.28 -19.43
C GLU A 36 -36.44 -10.77 -19.60
N HIS A 37 -35.92 -10.74 -20.82
CA HIS A 37 -34.56 -11.21 -21.11
C HIS A 37 -33.50 -10.30 -20.48
N ALA A 38 -33.71 -8.98 -20.50
CA ALA A 38 -32.84 -8.02 -19.83
C ALA A 38 -32.85 -8.18 -18.31
N ARG A 39 -34.01 -8.44 -17.71
CA ARG A 39 -34.10 -8.73 -16.27
C ARG A 39 -33.39 -10.03 -15.91
N SER A 40 -33.56 -11.09 -16.71
CA SER A 40 -32.87 -12.36 -16.51
C SER A 40 -31.35 -12.19 -16.58
N LEU A 41 -30.83 -11.49 -17.60
CA LEU A 41 -29.41 -11.16 -17.71
C LEU A 41 -28.91 -10.31 -16.53
N HIS A 42 -29.62 -9.23 -16.20
CA HIS A 42 -29.29 -8.35 -15.07
C HIS A 42 -29.16 -9.12 -13.76
N SER A 43 -30.09 -10.03 -13.47
CA SER A 43 -30.02 -10.89 -12.28
C SER A 43 -28.90 -11.94 -12.33
N ALA A 44 -28.54 -12.43 -13.52
CA ALA A 44 -27.54 -13.48 -13.68
C ALA A 44 -26.10 -12.97 -13.64
N ILE A 45 -25.85 -11.70 -14.02
CA ILE A 45 -24.49 -11.13 -14.14
C ILE A 45 -23.62 -11.37 -12.89
N PRO A 46 -24.03 -11.04 -11.65
CA PRO A 46 -23.18 -11.28 -10.48
C PRO A 46 -22.77 -12.75 -10.31
N GLY A 47 -23.69 -13.68 -10.60
CA GLY A 47 -23.43 -15.12 -10.53
C GLY A 47 -22.48 -15.60 -11.63
N ILE A 48 -22.65 -15.11 -12.85
CA ILE A 48 -21.75 -15.38 -13.98
C ILE A 48 -20.33 -14.87 -13.67
N LEU A 49 -20.21 -13.62 -13.18
CA LEU A 49 -18.91 -13.04 -12.85
C LEU A 49 -18.23 -13.75 -11.68
N THR A 50 -19.00 -14.19 -10.69
CA THR A 50 -18.45 -15.01 -9.60
C THR A 50 -17.97 -16.38 -10.09
N ALA A 51 -18.70 -17.01 -11.02
CA ALA A 51 -18.28 -18.30 -11.59
C ALA A 51 -16.99 -18.18 -12.42
N VAL A 52 -16.85 -17.11 -13.20
CA VAL A 52 -15.69 -16.92 -14.11
C VAL A 52 -14.50 -16.31 -13.36
N PHE A 53 -14.71 -15.17 -12.69
CA PHE A 53 -13.67 -14.36 -12.07
C PHE A 53 -13.58 -14.53 -10.55
N GLY A 54 -14.47 -15.28 -9.92
CA GLY A 54 -14.45 -15.50 -8.48
C GLY A 54 -14.94 -14.30 -7.65
N ALA A 55 -14.80 -14.44 -6.35
CA ALA A 55 -15.08 -13.47 -5.30
C ALA A 55 -14.05 -13.67 -4.16
N PRO A 56 -13.98 -12.80 -3.14
CA PRO A 56 -12.98 -12.92 -2.07
C PRO A 56 -12.87 -14.30 -1.41
N ASN A 57 -13.99 -15.04 -1.33
CA ASN A 57 -14.06 -16.37 -0.72
C ASN A 57 -14.37 -17.49 -1.74
N ILE A 58 -14.44 -17.18 -3.04
CA ILE A 58 -14.87 -18.13 -4.08
C ILE A 58 -13.89 -18.06 -5.24
N ARG A 59 -13.31 -19.21 -5.61
CA ARG A 59 -12.48 -19.31 -6.81
C ARG A 59 -13.34 -19.37 -8.06
N GLY A 60 -13.06 -18.49 -9.01
CA GLY A 60 -13.63 -18.57 -10.36
C GLY A 60 -12.80 -19.44 -11.30
N TRP A 61 -13.31 -19.72 -12.49
CA TRP A 61 -12.63 -20.49 -13.54
C TRP A 61 -11.24 -19.95 -13.90
N VAL A 62 -11.01 -18.64 -13.81
CA VAL A 62 -9.68 -18.05 -14.06
C VAL A 62 -8.62 -18.42 -13.00
N HIS A 63 -9.03 -18.95 -11.84
CA HIS A 63 -8.17 -19.32 -10.72
C HIS A 63 -7.86 -20.81 -10.65
N ILE A 64 -8.39 -21.61 -11.57
CA ILE A 64 -8.19 -23.06 -11.60
C ILE A 64 -7.51 -23.44 -12.91
N GLU A 65 -6.80 -24.56 -12.90
CA GLU A 65 -6.22 -25.10 -14.12
C GLU A 65 -7.33 -25.63 -15.05
N ILE A 66 -7.43 -25.02 -16.25
CA ILE A 66 -8.40 -25.41 -17.29
C ILE A 66 -7.69 -25.62 -18.62
N SER A 67 -8.30 -26.43 -19.49
CA SER A 67 -7.77 -26.72 -20.81
C SER A 67 -7.62 -25.45 -21.67
N PRO A 68 -6.71 -25.44 -22.66
CA PRO A 68 -6.59 -24.32 -23.61
C PRO A 68 -7.90 -24.00 -24.34
N GLU A 69 -8.71 -25.02 -24.64
CA GLU A 69 -10.04 -24.85 -25.24
C GLU A 69 -10.99 -24.07 -24.33
N HIS A 70 -11.03 -24.41 -23.03
CA HIS A 70 -11.82 -23.67 -22.05
C HIS A 70 -11.34 -22.22 -21.93
N ASN A 71 -10.01 -21.99 -21.93
CA ASN A 71 -9.44 -20.64 -21.93
C ASN A 71 -9.90 -19.84 -23.16
N ALA A 72 -9.85 -20.45 -24.35
CA ALA A 72 -10.27 -19.80 -25.60
C ALA A 72 -11.77 -19.46 -25.60
N ALA A 73 -12.62 -20.33 -25.06
CA ALA A 73 -14.05 -20.09 -24.96
C ALA A 73 -14.39 -18.94 -24.01
N ILE A 74 -13.78 -18.90 -22.82
CA ILE A 74 -13.96 -17.79 -21.88
C ILE A 74 -13.40 -16.49 -22.48
N SER A 75 -12.20 -16.53 -23.08
CA SER A 75 -11.62 -15.38 -23.77
C SER A 75 -12.59 -14.81 -24.81
N ARG A 76 -13.16 -15.68 -25.66
CA ARG A 76 -14.13 -15.29 -26.70
C ARG A 76 -15.40 -14.64 -26.13
N ALA A 77 -15.99 -15.23 -25.08
CA ALA A 77 -17.22 -14.71 -24.47
C ALA A 77 -17.01 -13.35 -23.79
N PHE A 78 -15.85 -13.13 -23.18
CA PHE A 78 -15.50 -11.90 -22.47
C PHE A 78 -14.54 -11.00 -23.26
N ARG A 79 -14.59 -11.04 -24.60
CA ARG A 79 -13.83 -10.08 -25.42
C ARG A 79 -14.33 -8.65 -25.19
N SER A 80 -13.42 -7.68 -25.28
CA SER A 80 -13.73 -6.25 -25.15
C SER A 80 -14.62 -5.70 -26.27
N ASP A 81 -14.79 -6.44 -27.38
CA ASP A 81 -15.69 -6.14 -28.50
C ASP A 81 -16.81 -7.20 -28.67
N GLY A 82 -16.93 -8.13 -27.73
CA GLY A 82 -17.78 -9.30 -27.84
C GLY A 82 -19.28 -9.04 -27.60
N PRO A 83 -20.14 -10.04 -27.93
CA PRO A 83 -21.59 -10.02 -27.68
C PRO A 83 -21.98 -9.61 -26.26
N PHE A 84 -21.31 -10.20 -25.27
CA PHE A 84 -21.58 -9.95 -23.86
C PHE A 84 -21.34 -8.49 -23.48
N LEU A 85 -20.21 -7.90 -23.90
CA LEU A 85 -19.92 -6.51 -23.58
C LEU A 85 -20.88 -5.54 -24.26
N ARG A 86 -21.24 -5.79 -25.53
CA ARG A 86 -22.25 -5.01 -26.25
C ARG A 86 -23.60 -5.06 -25.51
N ALA A 87 -23.98 -6.22 -24.96
CA ALA A 87 -25.21 -6.37 -24.20
C ALA A 87 -25.17 -5.56 -22.89
N LEU A 88 -24.04 -5.54 -22.17
CA LEU A 88 -23.86 -4.69 -20.98
C LEU A 88 -23.96 -3.20 -21.30
N ILE A 89 -23.40 -2.78 -22.43
CA ILE A 89 -23.51 -1.41 -22.94
C ILE A 89 -24.97 -1.05 -23.26
N GLN A 90 -25.74 -1.97 -23.86
CA GLN A 90 -27.17 -1.75 -24.11
C GLN A 90 -27.99 -1.68 -22.82
N LEU A 91 -27.71 -2.55 -21.84
CA LEU A 91 -28.37 -2.50 -20.53
C LEU A 91 -28.08 -1.19 -19.80
N THR A 92 -26.86 -0.64 -19.95
CA THR A 92 -26.42 0.62 -19.32
C THR A 92 -27.26 1.83 -19.73
N LYS A 93 -27.87 1.82 -20.93
CA LYS A 93 -28.77 2.88 -21.39
C LYS A 93 -30.07 2.97 -20.57
N ASN A 94 -30.37 1.94 -19.76
CA ASN A 94 -31.57 1.83 -18.96
C ASN A 94 -31.22 1.84 -17.45
N PRO A 95 -31.45 2.94 -16.73
CA PRO A 95 -31.10 3.07 -15.31
C PRO A 95 -31.71 2.02 -14.38
N LYS A 96 -32.78 1.34 -14.80
CA LYS A 96 -33.43 0.25 -14.04
C LYS A 96 -32.55 -0.99 -13.88
N TYR A 97 -31.53 -1.15 -14.73
CA TYR A 97 -30.59 -2.28 -14.68
C TYR A 97 -29.25 -1.88 -14.05
N SER A 98 -29.30 -0.96 -13.09
CA SER A 98 -28.15 -0.60 -12.28
C SER A 98 -27.98 -1.52 -11.07
N TYR A 99 -26.80 -1.47 -10.45
CA TYR A 99 -26.40 -2.24 -9.30
C TYR A 99 -26.05 -1.28 -8.16
N VAL A 100 -26.75 -1.40 -7.05
CA VAL A 100 -26.44 -0.63 -5.85
C VAL A 100 -25.28 -1.31 -5.14
N MET A 101 -24.20 -0.56 -4.90
CA MET A 101 -23.05 -1.05 -4.16
C MET A 101 -23.37 -1.08 -2.67
N MET A 102 -23.08 -2.22 -2.04
CA MET A 102 -23.23 -2.39 -0.60
C MET A 102 -22.20 -1.50 0.13
N PRO A 103 -22.59 -0.76 1.18
CA PRO A 103 -21.66 0.11 1.92
C PRO A 103 -20.42 -0.61 2.46
N GLU A 104 -20.54 -1.91 2.76
CA GLU A 104 -19.46 -2.77 3.24
C GLU A 104 -18.42 -3.09 2.17
N ALA A 105 -18.81 -3.04 0.89
CA ALA A 105 -17.90 -3.24 -0.25
C ALA A 105 -17.09 -1.97 -0.58
N LEU A 106 -17.48 -0.81 -0.04
CA LEU A 106 -16.78 0.46 -0.24
C LEU A 106 -15.65 0.62 0.79
N SER A 107 -14.59 1.33 0.39
CA SER A 107 -13.50 1.69 1.30
C SER A 107 -14.00 2.55 2.46
N ASP A 108 -13.34 2.46 3.62
CA ASP A 108 -13.78 3.16 4.82
C ASP A 108 -13.87 4.68 4.62
N ASP A 109 -12.97 5.27 3.84
CA ASP A 109 -12.98 6.70 3.56
C ASP A 109 -14.17 7.11 2.68
N VAL A 110 -14.52 6.30 1.68
CA VAL A 110 -15.73 6.48 0.86
C VAL A 110 -16.98 6.34 1.72
N ARG A 111 -17.04 5.33 2.58
CA ARG A 111 -18.17 5.11 3.49
C ARG A 111 -18.35 6.29 4.44
N LYS A 112 -17.26 6.80 5.02
CA LYS A 112 -17.28 8.00 5.88
C LYS A 112 -17.70 9.25 5.12
N ALA A 113 -17.20 9.44 3.89
CA ALA A 113 -17.59 10.57 3.06
C ALA A 113 -19.09 10.54 2.71
N LEU A 114 -19.62 9.38 2.33
CA LEU A 114 -21.05 9.19 2.05
C LEU A 114 -21.91 9.42 3.30
N ALA A 115 -21.52 8.85 4.44
CA ALA A 115 -22.20 9.03 5.72
C ALA A 115 -22.17 10.49 6.21
N ALA A 116 -21.11 11.22 5.89
CA ALA A 116 -20.98 12.65 6.18
C ALA A 116 -21.71 13.54 5.16
N GLY A 117 -22.20 12.99 4.04
CA GLY A 117 -22.75 13.75 2.92
C GLY A 117 -21.71 14.55 2.15
N ALA A 118 -20.43 14.24 2.31
CA ALA A 118 -19.31 15.01 1.80
C ALA A 118 -18.84 14.47 0.43
N THR A 119 -19.75 14.46 -0.54
CA THR A 119 -19.56 13.85 -1.86
C THR A 119 -18.42 14.47 -2.68
N GLN A 120 -18.04 15.72 -2.38
CA GLN A 120 -16.91 16.41 -3.01
C GLN A 120 -15.56 15.73 -2.75
N TYR A 121 -15.42 15.00 -1.64
CA TYR A 121 -14.21 14.27 -1.27
C TYR A 121 -14.17 12.85 -1.82
N LEU A 122 -15.22 12.41 -2.51
CA LEU A 122 -15.22 11.08 -3.11
C LEU A 122 -14.17 10.98 -4.22
N PRO A 123 -13.52 9.82 -4.37
CA PRO A 123 -12.73 9.49 -5.54
C PRO A 123 -13.50 9.75 -6.85
N ARG A 124 -12.79 10.14 -7.91
CA ARG A 124 -13.37 10.45 -9.23
C ARG A 124 -14.31 9.33 -9.72
N LEU A 125 -13.93 8.07 -9.49
CA LEU A 125 -14.72 6.87 -9.76
C LEU A 125 -16.18 6.97 -9.27
N TYR A 126 -16.36 7.45 -8.03
CA TYR A 126 -17.67 7.45 -7.37
C TYR A 126 -18.45 8.76 -7.58
N LYS A 127 -17.80 9.87 -7.95
CA LYS A 127 -18.46 11.18 -8.08
C LYS A 127 -19.68 11.16 -9.01
N ASN A 128 -19.60 10.40 -10.10
CA ASN A 128 -20.67 10.28 -11.10
C ASN A 128 -21.60 9.08 -10.84
N CYS A 129 -21.35 8.30 -9.79
CA CYS A 129 -22.10 7.09 -9.45
C CYS A 129 -22.92 7.27 -8.17
N VAL A 130 -22.86 8.44 -7.52
CA VAL A 130 -23.59 8.70 -6.29
C VAL A 130 -24.96 9.27 -6.57
N HIS A 131 -25.98 8.62 -5.98
CA HIS A 131 -27.35 9.06 -6.01
C HIS A 131 -27.87 9.28 -4.60
N PHE A 132 -28.69 10.32 -4.44
CA PHE A 132 -29.37 10.58 -3.19
C PHE A 132 -30.72 9.84 -3.20
N GLU A 133 -30.85 8.81 -2.36
CA GLU A 133 -32.11 8.08 -2.21
C GLU A 133 -32.89 8.70 -1.06
N LYS A 134 -33.96 9.42 -1.40
CA LYS A 134 -34.89 9.97 -0.40
C LYS A 134 -35.66 8.80 0.22
N ARG A 135 -35.50 8.58 1.53
CA ARG A 135 -36.34 7.59 2.25
C ARG A 135 -37.78 8.08 2.18
N SER A 136 -38.65 7.34 1.52
CA SER A 136 -40.10 7.60 1.55
C SER A 136 -40.55 7.46 3.00
N GLY A 137 -40.84 8.59 3.64
CA GLY A 137 -41.09 8.68 5.08
C GLY A 137 -42.27 7.81 5.49
N ASN A 138 -41.98 6.71 6.18
CA ASN A 138 -42.96 5.94 6.95
C ASN A 138 -42.35 5.28 8.22
N SER A 139 -41.12 5.61 8.61
CA SER A 139 -40.61 5.21 9.93
C SER A 139 -40.86 6.33 10.94
N GLY A 140 -41.77 6.08 11.87
CA GLY A 140 -42.16 6.99 12.94
C GLY A 140 -41.00 7.46 13.83
N THR A 141 -41.24 8.61 14.46
CA THR A 141 -40.46 9.27 15.52
C THR A 141 -38.99 9.52 15.18
N SER A 142 -38.72 10.60 14.44
CA SER A 142 -37.38 11.19 14.38
C SER A 142 -36.97 11.66 15.77
N ASP A 143 -35.91 11.08 16.33
CA ASP A 143 -35.32 11.57 17.57
C ASP A 143 -34.80 13.01 17.35
N ILE A 144 -35.46 13.97 18.02
CA ILE A 144 -35.17 15.39 17.92
C ILE A 144 -33.73 15.67 18.37
N ARG A 145 -33.17 14.85 19.27
CA ARG A 145 -31.81 15.00 19.78
C ARG A 145 -30.77 14.60 18.73
N GLU A 146 -31.03 13.54 17.98
CA GLU A 146 -30.19 13.15 16.85
C GLU A 146 -30.27 14.20 15.72
N SER A 147 -31.46 14.77 15.52
CA SER A 147 -31.72 15.83 14.53
C SER A 147 -30.98 17.14 14.87
N ALA A 148 -30.96 17.55 16.14
CA ALA A 148 -30.24 18.74 16.61
C ALA A 148 -28.71 18.58 16.52
N THR A 149 -28.19 17.39 16.82
CA THR A 149 -26.75 17.08 16.69
C THR A 149 -26.31 17.01 15.22
N ARG A 150 -27.25 16.73 14.29
CA ARG A 150 -27.00 16.72 12.84
C ARG A 150 -26.94 18.13 12.24
N GLN A 151 -27.60 19.13 12.83
CA GLN A 151 -27.57 20.53 12.36
C GLN A 151 -26.27 21.27 12.74
N SER A 152 -25.49 20.76 13.69
CA SER A 152 -24.21 21.38 14.11
C SER A 152 -23.01 20.95 13.27
N THR A 153 -23.20 20.09 12.27
CA THR A 153 -22.11 19.66 11.38
C THR A 153 -21.93 20.63 10.21
N ILE A 154 -20.68 20.99 9.90
CA ILE A 154 -20.29 21.94 8.84
C ILE A 154 -20.79 21.51 7.44
N PHE A 155 -21.14 20.23 7.26
CA PHE A 155 -21.63 19.69 6.01
C PHE A 155 -23.16 19.59 6.01
N PRO A 156 -23.85 20.14 4.98
CA PRO A 156 -25.30 20.06 4.89
C PRO A 156 -25.74 18.60 4.76
N ARG A 157 -26.27 18.03 5.85
CA ARG A 157 -26.88 16.69 5.84
C ARG A 157 -28.36 16.81 5.44
N SER A 158 -28.76 16.05 4.45
CA SER A 158 -30.16 15.93 4.03
C SER A 158 -31.01 15.28 5.14
N LEU A 159 -32.14 15.90 5.47
CA LEU A 159 -33.01 15.50 6.60
C LEU A 159 -33.72 14.14 6.43
N SER A 160 -33.72 13.51 5.24
CA SER A 160 -34.49 12.28 4.98
C SER A 160 -33.98 11.41 3.81
N GLY A 161 -32.68 11.11 3.75
CA GLY A 161 -32.17 10.15 2.76
C GLY A 161 -30.73 9.73 2.98
N GLU A 162 -30.28 8.80 2.13
CA GLU A 162 -28.95 8.19 2.20
C GLU A 162 -28.28 8.29 0.82
N TYR A 163 -27.01 8.69 0.79
CA TYR A 163 -26.23 8.65 -0.44
C TYR A 163 -25.79 7.22 -0.71
N ARG A 164 -26.09 6.72 -1.91
CA ARG A 164 -25.71 5.38 -2.35
C ARG A 164 -24.90 5.45 -3.63
N VAL A 165 -23.89 4.60 -3.72
CA VAL A 165 -23.13 4.38 -4.96
C VAL A 165 -23.90 3.36 -5.79
N THR A 166 -24.21 3.72 -7.02
CA THR A 166 -24.91 2.87 -7.98
C THR A 166 -24.09 2.80 -9.26
N PHE A 167 -23.76 1.59 -9.69
CA PHE A 167 -23.08 1.35 -10.96
C PHE A 167 -24.09 0.91 -12.02
N ASN A 168 -23.97 1.42 -13.23
CA ASN A 168 -24.67 0.82 -14.37
C ASN A 168 -24.07 -0.56 -14.69
N ALA A 169 -24.67 -1.29 -15.64
CA ALA A 169 -24.28 -2.68 -15.92
C ALA A 169 -22.82 -2.83 -16.38
N ILE A 170 -22.32 -1.93 -17.24
CA ILE A 170 -20.92 -2.00 -17.69
C ILE A 170 -19.95 -1.60 -16.58
N GLN A 171 -20.29 -0.59 -15.77
CA GLN A 171 -19.49 -0.15 -14.63
C GLN A 171 -19.36 -1.26 -13.57
N PHE A 172 -20.46 -1.96 -13.25
CA PHE A 172 -20.45 -3.08 -12.31
C PHE A 172 -19.55 -4.21 -12.81
N PHE A 173 -19.64 -4.55 -14.09
CA PHE A 173 -18.75 -5.53 -14.72
C PHE A 173 -17.28 -5.13 -14.62
N LEU A 174 -16.93 -3.90 -15.02
CA LEU A 174 -15.55 -3.40 -14.98
C LEU A 174 -15.01 -3.35 -13.55
N HIS A 175 -15.83 -2.95 -12.58
CA HIS A 175 -15.48 -2.98 -11.16
C HIS A 175 -15.16 -4.41 -10.68
N HIS A 176 -15.97 -5.40 -11.07
CA HIS A 176 -15.76 -6.80 -10.67
C HIS A 176 -14.46 -7.38 -11.27
N ILE A 177 -14.21 -7.16 -12.56
CA ILE A 177 -12.98 -7.71 -13.18
C ILE A 177 -11.72 -7.06 -12.62
N VAL A 178 -11.72 -5.76 -12.29
CA VAL A 178 -10.54 -5.09 -11.70
C VAL A 178 -10.29 -5.60 -10.28
N ASN A 179 -11.35 -5.83 -9.49
CA ASN A 179 -11.23 -6.40 -8.14
C ASN A 179 -10.68 -7.82 -8.10
N THR A 180 -10.77 -8.58 -9.20
CA THR A 180 -10.30 -9.97 -9.26
C THR A 180 -8.83 -10.11 -8.85
N ALA A 181 -7.98 -9.17 -9.24
CA ALA A 181 -6.56 -9.13 -8.85
C ALA A 181 -6.31 -8.89 -7.35
N THR A 182 -7.33 -8.51 -6.59
CA THR A 182 -7.24 -8.25 -5.14
C THR A 182 -7.71 -9.43 -4.28
N HIS A 183 -8.34 -10.44 -4.88
CA HIS A 183 -8.84 -11.59 -4.14
C HIS A 183 -7.67 -12.41 -3.61
N VAL A 184 -7.57 -12.47 -2.27
CA VAL A 184 -6.55 -13.30 -1.62
C VAL A 184 -6.92 -14.76 -1.85
N PRO A 185 -5.98 -15.61 -2.29
CA PRO A 185 -6.16 -17.04 -2.27
C PRO A 185 -6.75 -17.55 -0.95
N PRO A 186 -7.94 -18.18 -0.91
CA PRO A 186 -8.36 -18.94 0.25
C PRO A 186 -7.21 -19.87 0.64
N ALA A 187 -6.79 -19.78 1.90
CA ALA A 187 -5.75 -20.66 2.42
C ALA A 187 -6.18 -22.11 2.18
N PRO A 188 -5.27 -22.99 1.71
CA PRO A 188 -5.61 -24.40 1.56
C PRO A 188 -6.15 -24.92 2.90
N PRO A 189 -7.23 -25.70 2.91
CA PRO A 189 -7.78 -26.24 4.14
C PRO A 189 -6.66 -26.99 4.86
N SER A 190 -6.38 -26.59 6.10
CA SER A 190 -5.41 -27.29 6.95
C SER A 190 -5.82 -28.76 7.00
N GLN A 191 -5.00 -29.65 6.43
CA GLN A 191 -5.30 -31.08 6.41
C GLN A 191 -5.52 -31.53 7.86
N PRO A 192 -6.61 -32.27 8.16
CA PRO A 192 -6.78 -32.83 9.48
C PRO A 192 -5.62 -33.79 9.74
N THR A 193 -4.80 -33.47 10.74
CA THR A 193 -3.79 -34.40 11.27
C THR A 193 -4.52 -35.68 11.68
N THR A 194 -4.33 -36.74 10.91
CA THR A 194 -4.78 -38.09 11.24
C THR A 194 -4.12 -38.51 12.55
N SER A 195 -4.85 -38.42 13.66
CA SER A 195 -4.49 -39.08 14.90
C SER A 195 -4.59 -40.58 14.65
N SER A 196 -3.44 -41.24 14.54
CA SER A 196 -3.34 -42.70 14.59
C SER A 196 -3.74 -43.16 16.00
N SER A 197 -5.03 -43.44 16.20
CA SER A 197 -5.50 -44.11 17.41
C SER A 197 -5.05 -45.56 17.35
N VAL A 198 -4.02 -45.90 18.14
CA VAL A 198 -3.63 -47.28 18.39
C VAL A 198 -4.77 -47.95 19.16
N PHE A 199 -5.43 -48.89 18.50
CA PHE A 199 -6.38 -49.83 19.10
C PHE A 199 -5.66 -50.63 20.19
N SER A 200 -6.14 -50.54 21.42
CA SER A 200 -5.79 -51.49 22.48
C SER A 200 -7.07 -51.93 23.18
N SER A 201 -7.44 -53.17 22.93
CA SER A 201 -8.60 -53.88 23.45
C SER A 201 -8.47 -54.15 24.95
N ARG A 202 -9.52 -53.90 25.73
CA ARG A 202 -9.84 -54.68 26.94
C ARG A 202 -11.34 -54.65 27.26
N VAL A 203 -11.75 -55.75 27.87
CA VAL A 203 -13.08 -56.36 27.93
C VAL A 203 -13.74 -56.15 29.31
N SER A 204 -15.07 -56.38 29.37
CA SER A 204 -15.96 -56.61 30.54
C SER A 204 -16.64 -55.40 31.19
N SER A 205 -17.97 -55.23 30.99
CA SER A 205 -19.12 -55.69 31.85
C SER A 205 -19.51 -54.60 32.88
N THR A 206 -20.75 -54.22 33.20
CA THR A 206 -22.07 -54.86 33.21
C THR A 206 -23.15 -53.77 33.48
N MET A 207 -24.42 -54.17 33.33
CA MET A 207 -25.68 -53.40 33.39
C MET A 207 -25.96 -52.57 34.65
N SER A 208 -26.84 -51.55 34.55
CA SER A 208 -28.12 -51.45 35.31
C SER A 208 -28.96 -50.21 34.93
N THR A 209 -30.22 -50.26 35.36
CA THR A 209 -31.45 -49.72 34.77
C THR A 209 -32.02 -48.51 35.55
N ALA A 210 -32.90 -47.75 34.88
CA ALA A 210 -34.17 -47.18 35.36
C ALA A 210 -34.22 -45.94 36.30
N ASN A 211 -34.90 -44.88 35.80
CA ASN A 211 -36.22 -44.36 36.23
C ASN A 211 -36.36 -42.85 36.54
N ASN A 212 -37.34 -42.23 35.84
CA ASN A 212 -38.36 -41.23 36.28
C ASN A 212 -37.90 -39.83 36.77
N LEU A 213 -38.63 -38.71 36.64
CA LEU A 213 -39.96 -38.29 36.15
C LEU A 213 -39.96 -36.72 36.12
N GLY A 214 -40.70 -36.06 35.22
CA GLY A 214 -41.10 -34.64 35.40
C GLY A 214 -41.26 -33.77 34.14
N ILE A 215 -42.49 -33.39 33.82
CA ILE A 215 -42.97 -32.55 32.68
C ILE A 215 -43.25 -31.09 33.21
N PRO A 216 -43.70 -30.08 32.41
CA PRO A 216 -42.99 -28.92 31.81
C PRO A 216 -43.43 -27.56 32.46
N PRO A 217 -43.18 -26.31 31.93
CA PRO A 217 -43.54 -25.81 30.59
C PRO A 217 -42.49 -24.93 29.87
N SER A 218 -42.78 -24.73 28.59
CA SER A 218 -42.22 -23.87 27.54
C SER A 218 -41.64 -22.50 27.92
N LEU A 219 -40.57 -22.09 27.23
CA LEU A 219 -40.53 -20.88 26.38
C LEU A 219 -39.31 -20.91 25.44
N ASN A 220 -39.57 -20.53 24.19
CA ASN A 220 -38.72 -20.64 23.00
C ASN A 220 -37.39 -19.87 23.09
N SER A 221 -36.28 -20.49 22.65
CA SER A 221 -35.35 -19.82 21.72
C SER A 221 -34.52 -20.85 20.96
N SER A 222 -34.75 -20.89 19.65
CA SER A 222 -34.01 -21.66 18.67
C SER A 222 -32.67 -21.02 18.38
N SER A 223 -31.67 -21.88 18.28
CA SER A 223 -30.32 -21.62 17.83
C SER A 223 -30.22 -21.54 16.30
N LEU A 224 -29.07 -21.04 15.86
CA LEU A 224 -28.36 -21.31 14.60
C LEU A 224 -28.96 -20.80 13.28
N GLY A 225 -28.09 -20.14 12.50
CA GLY A 225 -28.12 -20.25 11.05
C GLY A 225 -27.77 -18.97 10.31
N GLY A 226 -26.61 -18.97 9.66
CA GLY A 226 -26.25 -17.96 8.67
C GLY A 226 -27.18 -17.96 7.45
N SER A 227 -27.32 -16.80 6.83
CA SER A 227 -27.78 -16.63 5.44
C SER A 227 -27.45 -15.20 5.02
N GLN A 228 -26.70 -15.03 3.92
CA GLN A 228 -27.16 -15.02 2.53
C GLN A 228 -27.64 -13.64 2.05
N ILE A 229 -27.23 -13.40 0.81
CA ILE A 229 -27.55 -12.31 -0.08
C ILE A 229 -29.08 -12.26 -0.27
N LEU A 230 -29.69 -11.10 0.00
CA LEU A 230 -31.08 -10.81 -0.32
C LEU A 230 -31.15 -9.69 -1.34
N SER A 231 -31.41 -10.08 -2.58
CA SER A 231 -31.93 -9.22 -3.65
C SER A 231 -33.42 -8.93 -3.41
N THR A 232 -33.80 -7.67 -3.59
CA THR A 232 -35.17 -7.16 -3.46
C THR A 232 -36.10 -7.73 -4.54
N GLY A 233 -37.04 -8.59 -4.11
CA GLY A 233 -38.12 -9.12 -4.94
C GLY A 233 -39.45 -9.08 -4.19
N SER A 234 -40.41 -8.32 -4.74
CA SER A 234 -41.79 -8.19 -4.26
C SER A 234 -42.48 -9.57 -4.18
N GLY A 235 -43.14 -9.85 -3.05
CA GLY A 235 -43.65 -11.17 -2.70
C GLY A 235 -44.96 -11.56 -3.37
N ILE A 236 -45.04 -12.83 -3.79
CA ILE A 236 -46.29 -13.60 -3.95
C ILE A 236 -45.97 -15.05 -3.54
N ASN A 237 -46.65 -15.54 -2.49
CA ASN A 237 -46.55 -16.89 -1.95
C ASN A 237 -47.04 -17.96 -2.94
N LYS A 238 -46.25 -19.00 -3.22
CA LYS A 238 -46.76 -20.35 -3.59
C LYS A 238 -45.83 -21.46 -3.08
N SER A 239 -46.50 -22.52 -2.60
CA SER A 239 -46.06 -23.74 -1.93
C SER A 239 -44.97 -24.57 -2.62
N SER A 240 -44.04 -25.10 -1.83
CA SER A 240 -42.96 -26.01 -2.23
C SER A 240 -43.35 -27.49 -2.17
N MET A 241 -42.94 -28.23 -3.20
CA MET A 241 -42.80 -29.69 -3.23
C MET A 241 -41.29 -30.02 -3.33
N PRO A 242 -40.79 -31.11 -2.71
CA PRO A 242 -39.35 -31.38 -2.66
C PRO A 242 -38.87 -32.10 -3.92
N LEU A 243 -37.83 -31.56 -4.58
CA LEU A 243 -37.10 -32.22 -5.66
C LEU A 243 -35.89 -32.98 -5.09
N SER A 244 -35.78 -34.26 -5.47
CA SER A 244 -34.66 -35.15 -5.19
C SER A 244 -33.37 -34.71 -5.91
N SER A 245 -32.29 -34.56 -5.15
CA SER A 245 -30.94 -34.30 -5.65
C SER A 245 -30.27 -35.61 -6.09
N ARG A 246 -30.05 -35.78 -7.40
CA ARG A 246 -29.10 -36.76 -7.96
C ARG A 246 -27.71 -36.16 -7.92
N SER A 247 -26.88 -36.65 -7.00
CA SER A 247 -25.45 -36.37 -6.89
C SER A 247 -24.68 -37.16 -7.94
N TYR A 248 -24.10 -36.47 -8.92
CA TYR A 248 -22.97 -37.01 -9.69
C TYR A 248 -21.72 -36.94 -8.79
N GLN A 249 -21.36 -38.07 -8.19
CA GLN A 249 -20.02 -38.28 -7.62
C GLN A 249 -19.02 -38.49 -8.76
N GLN A 250 -18.56 -37.40 -9.39
CA GLN A 250 -17.22 -37.40 -9.96
C GLN A 250 -16.25 -37.19 -8.80
N GLN A 251 -15.28 -38.09 -8.66
CA GLN A 251 -14.13 -37.95 -7.77
C GLN A 251 -13.43 -36.63 -8.09
N GLN A 252 -13.79 -35.56 -7.36
CA GLN A 252 -13.16 -34.26 -7.47
C GLN A 252 -11.77 -34.37 -6.83
N GLN A 253 -10.75 -34.64 -7.65
CA GLN A 253 -9.44 -34.05 -7.37
C GLN A 253 -9.70 -32.57 -7.16
N GLN A 254 -9.37 -32.05 -5.96
CA GLN A 254 -9.50 -30.63 -5.69
C GLN A 254 -8.78 -29.87 -6.82
N PRO A 255 -9.48 -29.02 -7.60
CA PRO A 255 -8.89 -28.35 -8.74
C PRO A 255 -7.61 -27.65 -8.27
N GLN A 256 -6.49 -27.94 -8.94
CA GLN A 256 -5.23 -27.30 -8.60
C GLN A 256 -5.39 -25.78 -8.80
N SER A 257 -5.17 -25.03 -7.72
CA SER A 257 -5.23 -23.57 -7.78
C SER A 257 -4.14 -23.05 -8.69
N ARG A 258 -4.48 -22.22 -9.66
CA ARG A 258 -3.55 -21.57 -10.56
C ARG A 258 -3.43 -20.09 -10.21
N SER A 259 -2.22 -19.53 -10.32
CA SER A 259 -2.06 -18.08 -10.28
C SER A 259 -2.70 -17.44 -11.51
N ILE A 260 -3.35 -16.30 -11.32
CA ILE A 260 -3.90 -15.52 -12.43
C ILE A 260 -2.80 -14.83 -13.27
N ILE A 261 -1.55 -14.80 -12.81
CA ILE A 261 -0.39 -14.26 -13.56
C ILE A 261 -0.08 -15.16 -14.76
N GLY A 262 0.12 -14.56 -15.94
CA GLY A 262 0.37 -15.28 -17.20
C GLY A 262 -0.79 -16.16 -17.65
N GLY A 263 -1.98 -15.96 -17.07
CA GLY A 263 -3.19 -16.72 -17.36
C GLY A 263 -4.15 -15.98 -18.28
N LEU A 264 -5.35 -16.53 -18.39
CA LEU A 264 -6.45 -15.94 -19.15
C LEU A 264 -6.84 -14.53 -18.66
N TYR A 265 -6.85 -14.32 -17.33
CA TYR A 265 -7.21 -13.03 -16.76
C TYR A 265 -6.26 -11.90 -17.21
N GLU A 266 -4.95 -12.18 -17.36
CA GLU A 266 -3.99 -11.22 -17.89
C GLU A 266 -4.29 -10.81 -19.33
N GLN A 267 -4.68 -11.76 -20.17
CA GLN A 267 -5.07 -11.51 -21.56
C GLN A 267 -6.31 -10.61 -21.62
N ILE A 268 -7.36 -10.98 -20.87
CA ILE A 268 -8.59 -10.19 -20.77
C ILE A 268 -8.27 -8.77 -20.29
N MET A 269 -7.57 -8.60 -19.16
CA MET A 269 -7.27 -7.26 -18.66
C MET A 269 -6.41 -6.43 -19.63
N THR A 270 -5.45 -7.04 -20.32
CA THR A 270 -4.64 -6.35 -21.33
C THR A 270 -5.51 -5.85 -22.49
N ASP A 271 -6.44 -6.67 -22.98
CA ASP A 271 -7.34 -6.29 -24.07
C ASP A 271 -8.33 -5.19 -23.64
N TYR A 272 -8.80 -5.22 -22.40
CA TYR A 272 -9.67 -4.16 -21.85
C TYR A 272 -8.92 -2.85 -21.66
N MET A 273 -7.71 -2.88 -21.10
CA MET A 273 -6.87 -1.68 -20.98
C MET A 273 -6.55 -1.09 -22.36
N ARG A 274 -6.22 -1.94 -23.34
CA ARG A 274 -6.01 -1.51 -24.73
C ARG A 274 -7.26 -0.86 -25.30
N GLN A 275 -8.44 -1.44 -25.12
CA GLN A 275 -9.67 -0.93 -25.73
C GLN A 275 -10.22 0.34 -25.06
N PHE A 276 -10.06 0.49 -23.74
CA PHE A 276 -10.77 1.52 -22.96
C PHE A 276 -9.86 2.56 -22.28
N ILE A 277 -8.55 2.36 -22.24
CA ILE A 277 -7.59 3.33 -21.69
C ILE A 277 -6.68 3.84 -22.82
N PRO A 278 -6.90 5.08 -23.31
CA PRO A 278 -6.18 5.62 -24.46
C PRO A 278 -4.71 5.85 -24.11
N CYS A 279 -3.84 4.99 -24.64
CA CYS A 279 -2.39 5.09 -24.57
C CYS A 279 -1.83 4.82 -25.98
N GLY A 280 -1.13 5.79 -26.58
CA GLY A 280 -0.57 5.62 -27.92
C GLY A 280 -1.58 5.84 -29.06
N THR A 281 -1.94 4.78 -29.80
CA THR A 281 -2.71 4.86 -31.06
C THR A 281 -4.19 5.15 -30.90
N ILE A 282 -4.78 4.79 -29.75
CA ILE A 282 -6.18 5.11 -29.43
C ILE A 282 -6.21 6.49 -28.79
N THR A 283 -6.90 7.42 -29.45
CA THR A 283 -6.89 8.84 -29.07
C THR A 283 -8.05 9.24 -28.18
N GLU A 284 -9.09 8.40 -28.05
CA GLU A 284 -10.34 8.77 -27.38
C GLU A 284 -10.85 7.71 -26.41
N PHE A 285 -11.45 8.17 -25.31
CA PHE A 285 -12.21 7.31 -24.42
C PHE A 285 -13.49 6.86 -25.10
N ASN A 286 -13.93 5.62 -24.83
CA ASN A 286 -15.25 5.19 -25.23
C ASN A 286 -16.32 6.11 -24.59
N PRO A 287 -17.27 6.66 -25.35
CA PRO A 287 -18.19 7.68 -24.83
C PRO A 287 -19.14 7.17 -23.73
N ILE A 288 -19.37 5.85 -23.66
CA ILE A 288 -20.28 5.25 -22.68
C ILE A 288 -19.52 4.88 -21.40
N ILE A 289 -18.30 4.37 -21.53
CA ILE A 289 -17.47 3.96 -20.38
C ILE A 289 -16.72 5.17 -19.78
N GLY A 290 -16.33 6.13 -20.62
CA GLY A 290 -15.54 7.30 -20.23
C GLY A 290 -14.23 6.88 -19.56
N THR A 291 -13.87 7.55 -18.46
CA THR A 291 -12.68 7.26 -17.66
C THR A 291 -12.88 6.13 -16.64
N PHE A 292 -14.04 5.44 -16.63
CA PHE A 292 -14.39 4.55 -15.52
C PHE A 292 -13.37 3.43 -15.29
N LEU A 293 -12.93 2.72 -16.34
CA LEU A 293 -11.93 1.66 -16.17
C LEU A 293 -10.60 2.20 -15.63
N LEU A 294 -10.15 3.34 -16.14
CA LEU A 294 -8.96 4.03 -15.64
C LEU A 294 -9.09 4.36 -14.14
N ASP A 295 -10.23 4.92 -13.76
CA ASP A 295 -10.53 5.34 -12.39
C ASP A 295 -10.62 4.15 -11.43
N GLU A 296 -11.21 3.05 -11.90
CA GLU A 296 -11.32 1.81 -11.16
C GLU A 296 -9.94 1.18 -10.94
N CYS A 297 -9.09 1.13 -11.96
CA CYS A 297 -7.69 0.67 -11.81
C CYS A 297 -6.91 1.55 -10.83
N ILE A 298 -7.06 2.88 -10.89
CA ILE A 298 -6.40 3.80 -9.96
C ILE A 298 -6.90 3.55 -8.53
N GLU A 299 -8.21 3.52 -8.32
CA GLU A 299 -8.80 3.37 -6.99
C GLU A 299 -8.44 2.01 -6.37
N THR A 300 -8.68 0.93 -7.11
CA THR A 300 -8.55 -0.45 -6.60
C THR A 300 -7.10 -0.92 -6.57
N TRP A 301 -6.29 -0.63 -7.59
CA TRP A 301 -4.90 -1.12 -7.64
C TRP A 301 -3.88 -0.14 -7.05
N ILE A 302 -4.12 1.18 -7.09
CA ILE A 302 -3.13 2.16 -6.62
C ILE A 302 -3.50 2.75 -5.26
N ARG A 303 -4.68 3.36 -5.12
CA ARG A 303 -5.06 4.08 -3.90
C ARG A 303 -5.32 3.12 -2.73
N ASN A 304 -6.17 2.11 -2.94
CA ASN A 304 -6.55 1.11 -1.93
C ASN A 304 -5.45 0.08 -1.63
N SER A 305 -4.28 0.19 -2.26
CA SER A 305 -3.11 -0.63 -1.96
C SER A 305 -2.39 -0.10 -0.73
N TRP A 306 -2.98 -0.29 0.44
CA TRP A 306 -2.34 0.05 1.70
C TRP A 306 -1.40 -1.08 2.16
N VAL A 307 -0.21 -0.71 2.62
CA VAL A 307 0.78 -1.63 3.19
C VAL A 307 1.25 -1.08 4.51
N SER A 308 0.98 -1.81 5.60
CA SER A 308 1.51 -1.49 6.92
C SER A 308 3.00 -1.81 6.99
N MET A 309 3.71 -1.20 7.94
CA MET A 309 5.15 -1.41 8.12
C MET A 309 5.48 -2.91 8.26
N GLY A 310 6.38 -3.41 7.42
CA GLY A 310 6.80 -4.82 7.37
C GLY A 310 5.89 -5.76 6.58
N GLN A 311 4.76 -5.27 6.06
CA GLN A 311 3.88 -6.06 5.18
C GLN A 311 4.29 -5.95 3.71
N LYS A 312 3.71 -6.81 2.87
CA LYS A 312 3.87 -6.80 1.42
C LYS A 312 2.50 -6.88 0.73
N LEU A 313 2.38 -6.30 -0.46
CA LEU A 313 1.24 -6.58 -1.33
C LEU A 313 1.38 -8.00 -1.89
N GLY A 314 0.22 -8.61 -2.20
CA GLY A 314 0.19 -9.89 -2.93
C GLY A 314 0.91 -9.78 -4.27
N THR A 315 1.59 -10.85 -4.67
CA THR A 315 2.37 -10.90 -5.92
C THR A 315 1.50 -10.66 -7.15
N GLU A 316 0.27 -11.19 -7.16
CA GLU A 316 -0.69 -10.99 -8.24
C GLU A 316 -1.09 -9.52 -8.34
N ARG A 317 -1.43 -8.89 -7.21
CA ARG A 317 -1.75 -7.45 -7.17
C ARG A 317 -0.58 -6.59 -7.67
N MET A 318 0.65 -6.86 -7.24
CA MET A 318 1.85 -6.15 -7.75
C MET A 318 2.07 -6.35 -9.25
N HIS A 319 1.83 -7.57 -9.74
CA HIS A 319 1.92 -7.86 -11.17
C HIS A 319 0.93 -7.03 -11.98
N TYR A 320 -0.34 -6.97 -11.56
CA TYR A 320 -1.36 -6.18 -12.27
C TYR A 320 -1.16 -4.68 -12.16
N ILE A 321 -0.67 -4.16 -11.02
CA ILE A 321 -0.21 -2.77 -10.91
C ILE A 321 0.91 -2.51 -11.94
N THR A 322 1.89 -3.41 -12.03
CA THR A 322 3.02 -3.26 -12.96
C THR A 322 2.55 -3.36 -14.41
N LEU A 323 1.63 -4.27 -14.73
CA LEU A 323 1.04 -4.43 -16.06
C LEU A 323 0.26 -3.17 -16.47
N PHE A 324 -0.53 -2.61 -15.56
CA PHE A 324 -1.26 -1.37 -15.76
C PHE A 324 -0.32 -0.19 -16.04
N VAL A 325 0.72 -0.06 -15.22
CA VAL A 325 1.73 0.99 -15.41
C VAL A 325 2.44 0.79 -16.75
N LYS A 326 2.85 -0.45 -17.11
CA LYS A 326 3.43 -0.79 -18.41
C LYS A 326 2.53 -0.41 -19.58
N HIS A 327 1.22 -0.64 -19.48
CA HIS A 327 0.25 -0.23 -20.50
C HIS A 327 0.28 1.28 -20.71
N ILE A 328 0.30 2.05 -19.62
CA ILE A 328 0.32 3.52 -19.67
C ILE A 328 1.62 4.01 -20.30
N VAL A 329 2.76 3.52 -19.85
CA VAL A 329 4.07 3.99 -20.34
C VAL A 329 4.49 3.35 -21.67
N GLY A 330 3.74 2.36 -22.17
CA GLY A 330 3.96 1.75 -23.47
C GLY A 330 3.58 2.65 -24.65
N GLY A 331 2.85 3.73 -24.40
CA GLY A 331 2.70 4.84 -25.34
C GLY A 331 3.82 5.86 -25.20
N ASP A 332 3.98 6.73 -26.20
CA ASP A 332 4.96 7.82 -26.16
C ASP A 332 4.48 8.97 -25.25
N LEU A 333 4.93 8.97 -23.98
CA LEU A 333 4.56 10.00 -23.00
C LEU A 333 5.09 11.40 -23.35
N ARG A 334 5.99 11.56 -24.32
CA ARG A 334 6.38 12.89 -24.83
C ARG A 334 5.19 13.59 -25.45
N CYS A 335 4.26 12.83 -26.05
CA CYS A 335 3.05 13.37 -26.66
C CYS A 335 2.17 14.11 -25.62
N CYS A 336 2.19 13.71 -24.34
CA CYS A 336 1.40 14.37 -23.27
C CYS A 336 1.75 15.85 -23.06
N TYR A 337 2.86 16.32 -23.63
CA TYR A 337 3.32 17.71 -23.57
C TYR A 337 3.14 18.47 -24.89
N SER A 338 2.60 17.82 -25.92
CA SER A 338 2.26 18.47 -27.18
C SER A 338 0.88 19.13 -27.07
N ASP A 339 0.71 20.31 -27.66
CA ASP A 339 -0.57 21.05 -27.69
C ASP A 339 -1.61 20.44 -28.65
N LYS A 340 -1.34 19.27 -29.24
CA LYS A 340 -2.27 18.61 -30.15
C LYS A 340 -3.51 18.10 -29.40
N GLN A 341 -4.69 18.52 -29.85
CA GLN A 341 -5.99 18.14 -29.28
C GLN A 341 -6.19 16.61 -29.17
N SER A 342 -5.65 15.84 -30.13
CA SER A 342 -5.71 14.38 -30.16
C SER A 342 -4.97 13.70 -28.99
N VAL A 343 -4.22 14.46 -28.18
CA VAL A 343 -3.41 13.95 -27.06
C VAL A 343 -3.98 14.33 -25.68
N VAL A 344 -5.08 15.09 -25.64
CA VAL A 344 -5.71 15.53 -24.38
C VAL A 344 -6.08 14.34 -23.49
N ASN A 345 -6.58 13.25 -24.09
CA ASN A 345 -7.00 12.07 -23.34
C ASN A 345 -5.80 11.30 -22.76
N TYR A 346 -4.71 11.15 -23.50
CA TYR A 346 -3.53 10.47 -22.98
C TYR A 346 -2.84 11.30 -21.87
N ARG A 347 -2.82 12.63 -22.00
CA ARG A 347 -2.41 13.54 -20.93
C ARG A 347 -3.29 13.39 -19.69
N LEU A 348 -4.60 13.20 -19.84
CA LEU A 348 -5.51 12.93 -18.74
C LEU A 348 -5.18 11.59 -18.05
N VAL A 349 -4.92 10.52 -18.81
CA VAL A 349 -4.47 9.23 -18.25
C VAL A 349 -3.19 9.42 -17.43
N TYR A 350 -2.16 10.01 -18.03
CA TYR A 350 -0.87 10.25 -17.38
C TYR A 350 -1.01 11.06 -16.09
N THR A 351 -1.70 12.19 -16.13
CA THR A 351 -1.84 13.07 -14.96
C THR A 351 -2.69 12.44 -13.85
N SER A 352 -3.68 11.62 -14.19
CA SER A 352 -4.52 10.91 -13.21
C SER A 352 -3.73 9.84 -12.45
N VAL A 353 -2.76 9.19 -13.10
CA VAL A 353 -2.01 8.07 -12.50
C VAL A 353 -0.77 8.56 -11.77
N LYS A 354 -0.08 9.58 -12.29
CA LYS A 354 1.23 10.03 -11.80
C LYS A 354 1.28 10.28 -10.28
N SER A 355 0.38 11.09 -9.74
CA SER A 355 0.40 11.45 -8.31
C SER A 355 0.07 10.27 -7.41
N GLU A 356 -0.93 9.46 -7.80
CA GLU A 356 -1.34 8.28 -7.06
C GLU A 356 -0.24 7.21 -7.09
N LEU A 357 0.42 7.02 -8.23
CA LEU A 357 1.52 6.09 -8.38
C LEU A 357 2.74 6.52 -7.55
N TYR A 358 3.06 7.82 -7.52
CA TYR A 358 4.10 8.32 -6.62
C TYR A 358 3.79 7.99 -5.16
N ALA A 359 2.56 8.26 -4.72
CA ALA A 359 2.11 7.96 -3.36
C ALA A 359 2.16 6.46 -3.05
N LEU A 360 1.75 5.61 -4.00
CA LEU A 360 1.90 4.15 -3.87
C LEU A 360 3.37 3.78 -3.72
N ILE A 361 4.23 4.10 -4.69
CA ILE A 361 5.63 3.68 -4.69
C ILE A 361 6.36 4.20 -3.46
N SER A 362 6.10 5.44 -3.02
CA SER A 362 6.65 5.98 -1.78
C SER A 362 6.25 5.14 -0.56
N ARG A 363 4.96 4.81 -0.42
CA ARG A 363 4.48 3.90 0.66
C ARG A 363 5.14 2.53 0.58
N LEU A 364 5.25 1.94 -0.61
CA LEU A 364 5.90 0.64 -0.80
C LEU A 364 7.39 0.73 -0.43
N ALA A 365 8.10 1.75 -0.91
CA ALA A 365 9.53 1.94 -0.62
C ALA A 365 9.80 2.10 0.89
N LEU A 366 8.88 2.78 1.61
CA LEU A 366 8.98 3.06 3.04
C LEU A 366 8.49 1.92 3.94
N ASN A 367 7.50 1.12 3.53
CA ASN A 367 6.86 0.15 4.44
C ASN A 367 7.19 -1.30 4.10
N TRP A 368 7.61 -1.61 2.87
CA TRP A 368 7.83 -2.99 2.44
C TRP A 368 8.99 -3.64 3.20
N ASN A 369 8.86 -4.94 3.48
CA ASN A 369 9.92 -5.70 4.15
C ASN A 369 11.20 -5.75 3.31
N LYS A 370 12.36 -5.96 3.93
CA LYS A 370 13.66 -6.04 3.24
C LYS A 370 13.85 -7.32 2.40
N ASP A 371 12.83 -8.17 2.33
CA ASP A 371 12.90 -9.48 1.68
C ASP A 371 12.78 -9.41 0.14
N ASP A 372 12.87 -10.57 -0.52
CA ASP A 372 12.84 -10.82 -1.99
C ASP A 372 11.77 -10.05 -2.77
N GLY A 373 10.65 -9.70 -2.13
CA GLY A 373 9.58 -8.92 -2.76
C GLY A 373 9.98 -7.49 -3.15
N TYR A 374 11.06 -6.93 -2.58
CA TYR A 374 11.45 -5.54 -2.85
C TYR A 374 11.86 -5.28 -4.31
N LEU A 375 12.32 -6.32 -5.03
CA LEU A 375 12.61 -6.23 -6.46
C LEU A 375 11.37 -5.82 -7.27
N GLN A 376 10.16 -6.20 -6.84
CA GLN A 376 8.91 -5.80 -7.50
C GLN A 376 8.66 -4.30 -7.36
N VAL A 377 9.00 -3.71 -6.20
CA VAL A 377 8.86 -2.27 -5.95
C VAL A 377 9.84 -1.48 -6.83
N ILE A 378 11.12 -1.89 -6.86
CA ILE A 378 12.10 -1.26 -7.75
C ILE A 378 11.74 -1.48 -9.22
N THR A 379 11.20 -2.63 -9.60
CA THR A 379 10.76 -2.90 -10.97
C THR A 379 9.62 -1.96 -11.35
N LEU A 380 8.59 -1.81 -10.51
CA LEU A 380 7.48 -0.89 -10.74
C LEU A 380 7.97 0.57 -10.90
N TRP A 381 8.85 1.02 -10.01
CA TRP A 381 9.48 2.35 -10.13
C TRP A 381 10.29 2.48 -11.42
N SER A 382 11.10 1.49 -11.77
CA SER A 382 11.95 1.53 -12.95
C SER A 382 11.15 1.56 -14.26
N VAL A 383 10.00 0.88 -14.31
CA VAL A 383 9.06 0.92 -15.45
C VAL A 383 8.56 2.35 -15.67
N TRP A 384 8.20 3.06 -14.61
CA TRP A 384 7.76 4.46 -14.71
C TRP A 384 8.92 5.42 -14.98
N ALA A 385 10.03 5.28 -14.25
CA ALA A 385 11.19 6.15 -14.41
C ALA A 385 11.77 6.04 -15.83
N MET A 386 11.96 4.83 -16.35
CA MET A 386 12.52 4.59 -17.68
C MET A 386 11.46 4.37 -18.76
N ALA A 387 10.42 5.20 -18.82
CA ALA A 387 9.36 5.05 -19.82
C ALA A 387 9.88 4.96 -21.27
N TRP A 388 11.01 5.62 -21.58
CA TRP A 388 11.67 5.56 -22.90
C TRP A 388 12.21 4.18 -23.30
N THR A 389 12.32 3.24 -22.36
CA THR A 389 12.77 1.87 -22.66
C THR A 389 11.63 0.97 -23.12
N LEU A 390 10.38 1.37 -22.95
CA LEU A 390 9.21 0.54 -23.21
C LEU A 390 8.69 0.81 -24.63
N GLY A 391 8.75 -0.23 -25.47
CA GLY A 391 8.47 -0.15 -26.91
C GLY A 391 9.70 -0.38 -27.79
N ILE A 392 10.91 -0.26 -27.23
CA ILE A 392 12.15 -0.73 -27.86
C ILE A 392 12.38 -2.15 -27.31
N GLN A 393 12.38 -3.18 -28.15
CA GLN A 393 12.83 -4.51 -27.70
C GLN A 393 14.34 -4.43 -27.48
N PRO A 394 14.84 -4.35 -26.23
CA PRO A 394 16.27 -4.29 -26.02
C PRO A 394 16.84 -5.65 -26.38
N LYS A 395 17.87 -5.69 -27.23
CA LYS A 395 18.60 -6.95 -27.47
C LYS A 395 19.39 -7.34 -26.22
N ASN A 396 19.85 -6.35 -25.44
CA ASN A 396 20.44 -6.52 -24.12
C ASN A 396 20.46 -5.19 -23.35
N ILE A 397 19.76 -5.13 -22.20
CA ILE A 397 19.66 -3.95 -21.32
C ILE A 397 21.04 -3.49 -20.82
N GLU A 398 22.02 -4.38 -20.75
CA GLU A 398 23.34 -4.06 -20.24
C GLU A 398 24.26 -3.40 -21.29
N THR A 399 24.02 -3.58 -22.59
CA THR A 399 24.90 -3.05 -23.64
C THR A 399 24.30 -1.86 -24.38
N GLU A 400 22.98 -1.73 -24.39
CA GLU A 400 22.33 -0.62 -25.08
C GLU A 400 22.54 0.71 -24.33
N THR A 401 22.98 1.72 -25.09
CA THR A 401 23.15 3.08 -24.60
C THR A 401 21.91 3.88 -24.99
N TYR A 402 21.12 4.29 -24.00
CA TYR A 402 19.95 5.15 -24.21
C TYR A 402 20.34 6.62 -24.07
N ARG A 403 19.74 7.51 -24.88
CA ARG A 403 19.94 8.96 -24.86
C ARG A 403 18.62 9.74 -24.74
N PRO A 404 17.77 9.43 -23.74
CA PRO A 404 16.41 9.97 -23.67
C PRO A 404 16.36 11.49 -23.59
N ILE A 405 17.37 12.12 -23.01
CA ILE A 405 17.46 13.59 -22.97
C ILE A 405 17.59 14.16 -24.40
N ALA A 406 18.46 13.59 -25.22
CA ALA A 406 18.61 13.98 -26.62
C ALA A 406 17.35 13.64 -27.44
N ASP A 407 16.65 12.57 -27.06
CA ASP A 407 15.41 12.12 -27.69
C ASP A 407 14.16 12.88 -27.20
N GLY A 408 14.32 13.99 -26.46
CA GLY A 408 13.21 14.87 -26.06
C GLY A 408 12.43 14.44 -24.81
N TRP A 409 12.94 13.50 -24.02
CA TRP A 409 12.30 13.08 -22.75
C TRP A 409 12.58 14.01 -21.57
N GLY A 410 13.34 15.10 -21.77
CA GLY A 410 13.70 16.04 -20.70
C GLY A 410 12.47 16.59 -19.96
N GLN A 411 11.40 16.92 -20.68
CA GLN A 411 10.16 17.41 -20.07
C GLN A 411 9.46 16.36 -19.21
N TYR A 412 9.41 15.11 -19.67
CA TYR A 412 8.87 14.00 -18.89
C TYR A 412 9.68 13.76 -17.61
N ILE A 413 11.00 13.76 -17.70
CA ILE A 413 11.90 13.53 -16.57
C ILE A 413 11.75 14.65 -15.53
N MET A 414 11.68 15.90 -15.99
CA MET A 414 11.51 17.06 -15.13
C MET A 414 10.14 17.07 -14.44
N ASP A 415 9.06 16.77 -15.16
CA ASP A 415 7.73 16.66 -14.54
C ASP A 415 7.70 15.53 -13.51
N ASN A 416 8.45 14.45 -13.72
CA ASN A 416 8.60 13.33 -12.78
C ASN A 416 9.76 13.49 -11.78
N ALA A 417 10.28 14.70 -11.54
CA ALA A 417 11.42 14.91 -10.63
C ALA A 417 11.23 14.30 -9.22
N LEU A 418 9.99 14.24 -8.71
CA LEU A 418 9.66 13.54 -7.45
C LEU A 418 10.01 12.04 -7.48
N PHE A 419 9.94 11.38 -8.64
CA PHE A 419 10.34 9.98 -8.76
C PHE A 419 11.86 9.78 -8.75
N TYR A 420 12.63 10.83 -9.06
CA TYR A 420 14.10 10.76 -9.15
C TYR A 420 14.81 11.30 -7.92
N ILE A 421 14.24 12.27 -7.20
CA ILE A 421 14.91 12.91 -6.07
C ILE A 421 14.56 12.19 -4.76
N PRO A 422 13.33 12.32 -4.20
CA PRO A 422 13.02 11.72 -2.90
C PRO A 422 12.97 10.18 -2.94
N LEU A 423 12.40 9.56 -3.98
CA LEU A 423 12.35 8.09 -4.04
C LEU A 423 13.74 7.46 -4.12
N THR A 424 14.66 8.03 -4.91
CA THR A 424 16.06 7.60 -4.96
C THR A 424 16.70 7.69 -3.58
N GLY A 425 16.46 8.77 -2.84
CA GLY A 425 16.90 8.90 -1.45
C GLY A 425 16.38 7.76 -0.56
N ILE A 426 15.10 7.42 -0.66
CA ILE A 426 14.48 6.31 0.09
C ILE A 426 15.09 4.96 -0.31
N PHE A 427 15.28 4.70 -1.61
CA PHE A 427 15.88 3.47 -2.11
C PHE A 427 17.33 3.31 -1.63
N LEU A 428 18.13 4.38 -1.67
CA LEU A 428 19.49 4.38 -1.13
C LEU A 428 19.50 4.14 0.38
N GLN A 429 18.60 4.78 1.13
CA GLN A 429 18.45 4.55 2.57
C GLN A 429 18.10 3.09 2.90
N ARG A 430 17.45 2.38 1.97
CA ARG A 430 17.16 0.96 2.08
C ARG A 430 18.37 0.11 1.69
N MET A 431 19.01 0.41 0.55
CA MET A 431 20.15 -0.32 0.01
C MET A 431 21.38 -0.30 0.92
N GLN A 432 21.62 0.78 1.67
CA GLN A 432 22.69 0.83 2.68
C GLN A 432 22.53 -0.23 3.79
N THR A 433 21.34 -0.82 3.94
CA THR A 433 21.07 -1.86 4.93
C THR A 433 21.13 -3.28 4.38
N PHE A 434 21.48 -3.44 3.10
CA PHE A 434 21.63 -4.75 2.46
C PHE A 434 22.88 -5.47 2.96
N THR A 435 22.77 -6.79 3.05
CA THR A 435 23.85 -7.68 3.54
C THR A 435 24.53 -8.44 2.41
N TYR A 436 23.91 -8.50 1.22
CA TYR A 436 24.39 -9.19 0.03
C TYR A 436 24.96 -10.60 0.32
N PRO A 437 24.13 -11.52 0.86
CA PRO A 437 24.58 -12.89 1.08
C PRO A 437 24.85 -13.60 -0.27
N ASP A 438 25.52 -14.76 -0.29
CA ASP A 438 25.83 -15.52 -1.52
C ASP A 438 24.85 -16.68 -1.78
N LYS A 439 24.52 -17.45 -0.73
CA LYS A 439 23.52 -18.54 -0.77
C LYS A 439 22.51 -18.40 0.36
N PRO A 440 21.22 -18.71 0.13
CA PRO A 440 20.24 -18.66 1.20
C PRO A 440 20.71 -19.65 2.27
N PRO A 441 20.63 -19.30 3.57
CA PRO A 441 20.95 -20.27 4.61
C PRO A 441 20.11 -21.53 4.35
N PRO A 442 20.70 -22.74 4.41
CA PRO A 442 19.92 -23.95 4.25
C PRO A 442 18.73 -23.87 5.23
N PRO A 443 17.51 -24.24 4.79
CA PRO A 443 16.37 -24.23 5.70
C PRO A 443 16.77 -25.02 6.95
N PRO A 444 16.48 -24.51 8.16
CA PRO A 444 16.84 -25.21 9.38
C PRO A 444 16.28 -26.62 9.27
N GLN A 445 17.17 -27.62 9.13
CA GLN A 445 16.74 -29.00 9.10
C GLN A 445 16.02 -29.25 10.42
N PRO A 446 14.82 -29.87 10.42
CA PRO A 446 14.18 -30.25 11.66
C PRO A 446 15.18 -31.13 12.41
N THR A 447 15.72 -30.62 13.51
CA THR A 447 16.60 -31.37 14.39
C THR A 447 15.78 -32.56 14.87
N SER A 448 16.05 -33.74 14.31
CA SER A 448 15.64 -35.00 14.88
C SER A 448 16.41 -35.17 16.19
N THR A 449 15.91 -34.55 17.26
CA THR A 449 16.37 -34.90 18.61
C THR A 449 15.92 -36.34 18.87
N PRO A 450 16.83 -37.28 19.15
CA PRO A 450 16.44 -38.59 19.62
C PRO A 450 15.79 -38.44 21.01
N PHE A 451 14.60 -39.04 21.13
CA PHE A 451 13.87 -39.39 22.34
C PHE A 451 14.61 -39.25 23.69
N ASN A 452 14.11 -38.37 24.57
CA ASN A 452 13.56 -38.71 25.88
C ASN A 452 13.48 -37.46 26.77
N HIS A 453 12.29 -36.90 26.94
CA HIS A 453 11.70 -36.58 28.25
C HIS A 453 10.31 -35.97 28.08
N PHE A 454 9.33 -36.60 28.72
CA PHE A 454 7.96 -36.14 28.88
C PHE A 454 7.94 -34.87 29.74
N HIS A 455 7.66 -33.70 29.15
CA HIS A 455 6.99 -32.62 29.87
C HIS A 455 6.07 -31.83 28.93
N HIS A 456 4.87 -31.56 29.46
CA HIS A 456 3.72 -30.83 28.93
C HIS A 456 3.93 -29.85 27.76
N PRO A 457 3.07 -29.86 26.72
CA PRO A 457 3.07 -28.85 25.68
C PRO A 457 2.29 -27.60 26.12
N THR A 458 2.99 -26.48 26.28
CA THR A 458 2.42 -25.14 26.22
C THR A 458 2.27 -24.74 24.75
N PRO A 459 1.14 -24.16 24.30
CA PRO A 459 0.95 -23.79 22.91
C PRO A 459 1.86 -22.61 22.55
N VAL A 460 2.95 -22.89 21.85
CA VAL A 460 3.80 -21.86 21.21
C VAL A 460 3.06 -21.38 19.96
N PRO A 461 2.87 -20.07 19.77
CA PRO A 461 2.26 -19.56 18.55
C PRO A 461 3.11 -19.95 17.35
N MET A 462 2.47 -20.49 16.30
CA MET A 462 3.10 -20.82 15.03
C MET A 462 3.82 -19.59 14.46
N ALA A 463 5.13 -19.53 14.69
CA ALA A 463 6.01 -18.69 13.90
C ALA A 463 5.96 -19.27 12.49
N THR A 464 5.26 -18.58 11.59
CA THR A 464 5.38 -18.80 10.16
C THR A 464 6.87 -18.77 9.81
N ASN A 465 7.36 -19.85 9.21
CA ASN A 465 8.71 -19.95 8.69
C ASN A 465 8.95 -18.78 7.72
N ALA A 466 9.49 -17.68 8.23
CA ALA A 466 9.94 -16.55 7.43
C ALA A 466 11.15 -17.05 6.64
N ILE A 467 10.89 -17.46 5.41
CA ILE A 467 11.92 -17.80 4.42
C ILE A 467 12.83 -16.57 4.34
N ALA A 468 14.05 -16.69 4.87
CA ALA A 468 15.06 -15.65 4.75
C ALA A 468 15.25 -15.31 3.27
N PRO A 469 15.42 -14.02 2.92
CA PRO A 469 15.51 -13.59 1.53
C PRO A 469 16.57 -14.36 0.74
N LYS A 470 16.23 -14.79 -0.48
CA LYS A 470 17.18 -15.32 -1.45
C LYS A 470 18.27 -14.27 -1.72
N PRO A 471 19.54 -14.57 -1.41
CA PRO A 471 20.64 -13.62 -1.46
C PRO A 471 20.94 -12.98 -2.81
N SER A 472 20.60 -13.68 -3.90
CA SER A 472 20.69 -13.15 -5.26
C SER A 472 19.91 -11.84 -5.38
N ASP A 473 18.80 -11.69 -4.66
CA ASP A 473 17.78 -10.72 -5.02
C ASP A 473 18.16 -9.29 -4.62
N GLN A 474 18.94 -9.10 -3.54
CA GLN A 474 19.44 -7.77 -3.14
C GLN A 474 20.40 -7.17 -4.16
N LEU A 475 21.27 -7.99 -4.76
CA LEU A 475 22.16 -7.53 -5.82
C LEU A 475 21.38 -7.18 -7.09
N HIS A 476 20.36 -7.97 -7.44
CA HIS A 476 19.46 -7.66 -8.55
C HIS A 476 18.69 -6.35 -8.32
N VAL A 477 18.25 -6.08 -7.09
CA VAL A 477 17.64 -4.80 -6.70
C VAL A 477 18.61 -3.65 -6.97
N THR A 478 19.87 -3.76 -6.55
CA THR A 478 20.91 -2.76 -6.80
C THR A 478 21.16 -2.56 -8.30
N TYR A 479 21.27 -3.64 -9.08
CA TYR A 479 21.45 -3.55 -10.53
C TYR A 479 20.26 -2.90 -11.23
N ARG A 480 19.02 -3.29 -10.87
CA ARG A 480 17.81 -2.67 -11.43
C ARG A 480 17.76 -1.18 -11.09
N PHE A 481 18.14 -0.80 -9.88
CA PHE A 481 18.25 0.60 -9.47
C PHE A 481 19.29 1.35 -10.32
N MET A 482 20.50 0.83 -10.46
CA MET A 482 21.57 1.45 -11.25
C MET A 482 21.23 1.56 -12.74
N THR A 483 20.44 0.63 -13.28
CA THR A 483 20.04 0.61 -14.70
C THR A 483 19.32 1.90 -15.08
N VAL A 484 18.50 2.47 -14.19
CA VAL A 484 17.80 3.74 -14.42
C VAL A 484 18.78 4.89 -14.69
N PHE A 485 19.92 4.88 -14.02
CA PHE A 485 20.89 5.98 -14.03
C PHE A 485 22.08 5.78 -14.96
N LYS A 486 22.23 4.59 -15.55
CA LYS A 486 23.30 4.29 -16.53
C LYS A 486 23.13 5.06 -17.85
N VAL A 487 21.94 5.61 -18.05
CA VAL A 487 21.53 6.35 -19.24
C VAL A 487 22.36 7.62 -19.46
N ASP A 488 22.74 7.85 -20.72
CA ASP A 488 23.62 8.96 -21.12
C ASP A 488 22.95 10.32 -20.85
N GLY A 489 23.72 11.23 -20.23
CA GLY A 489 23.28 12.59 -19.87
C GLY A 489 22.26 12.70 -18.71
N LEU A 490 21.68 11.60 -18.21
CA LEU A 490 20.62 11.67 -17.20
C LEU A 490 21.10 12.24 -15.85
N ILE A 491 22.26 11.80 -15.36
CA ILE A 491 22.82 12.31 -14.08
C ILE A 491 23.16 13.80 -14.17
N GLU A 492 23.71 14.26 -15.30
CA GLU A 492 23.97 15.69 -15.53
C GLU A 492 22.67 16.50 -15.57
N PHE A 493 21.65 15.98 -16.27
CA PHE A 493 20.33 16.60 -16.30
C PHE A 493 19.72 16.74 -14.90
N LEU A 494 19.70 15.65 -14.12
CA LEU A 494 19.17 15.64 -12.75
C LEU A 494 19.99 16.53 -11.79
N SER A 495 21.30 16.63 -11.98
CA SER A 495 22.15 17.59 -11.25
C SER A 495 21.72 19.03 -11.51
N ASN A 496 21.43 19.39 -12.76
CA ASN A 496 20.92 20.72 -13.09
C ASN A 496 19.51 20.96 -12.51
N VAL A 497 18.66 19.93 -12.45
CA VAL A 497 17.35 20.00 -11.78
C VAL A 497 17.52 20.26 -10.27
N GLU A 498 18.39 19.52 -9.56
CA GLU A 498 18.68 19.77 -8.13
C GLU A 498 19.20 21.20 -7.89
N GLN A 499 20.14 21.68 -8.73
CA GLN A 499 20.66 23.05 -8.63
C GLN A 499 19.57 24.10 -8.92
N GLY A 500 18.69 23.83 -9.89
CA GLY A 500 17.52 24.66 -10.17
C GLY A 500 16.58 24.76 -8.97
N LEU A 501 16.30 23.64 -8.29
CA LEU A 501 15.49 23.61 -7.07
C LEU A 501 16.13 24.39 -5.91
N ILE A 502 17.45 24.26 -5.71
CA ILE A 502 18.19 25.07 -4.72
C ILE A 502 18.07 26.57 -5.04
N ARG A 503 18.09 26.96 -6.32
CA ARG A 503 17.91 28.36 -6.73
C ARG A 503 16.49 28.86 -6.41
N ILE A 504 15.46 28.05 -6.64
CA ILE A 504 14.07 28.38 -6.24
C ILE A 504 13.97 28.54 -4.72
N GLN A 505 14.58 27.63 -3.95
CA GLN A 505 14.63 27.70 -2.49
C GLN A 505 15.27 29.02 -2.02
N ALA A 506 16.44 29.37 -2.56
CA ALA A 506 17.15 30.59 -2.23
C ALA A 506 16.34 31.85 -2.54
N GLY A 507 15.64 31.86 -3.69
CA GLY A 507 14.73 32.97 -4.05
C GLY A 507 13.50 33.09 -3.13
N THR A 508 13.02 31.97 -2.59
CA THR A 508 11.87 31.94 -1.66
C THR A 508 12.29 32.40 -0.25
N MET A 509 13.52 32.13 0.16
CA MET A 509 14.06 32.45 1.50
C MET A 509 14.82 33.79 1.57
N ALA A 510 14.35 34.82 0.83
CA ALA A 510 15.03 36.07 0.46
C ALA A 510 15.64 36.98 1.58
N SER A 511 16.05 36.48 2.75
CA SER A 511 16.61 37.31 3.83
C SER A 511 17.74 36.72 4.69
N ALA A 512 18.28 35.50 4.47
CA ALA A 512 19.25 34.99 5.47
C ALA A 512 20.32 33.95 5.07
N ILE A 513 20.40 33.45 3.83
CA ILE A 513 21.37 32.37 3.54
C ILE A 513 22.58 32.93 2.78
N PRO A 514 23.80 32.90 3.36
CA PRO A 514 25.02 33.21 2.62
C PRO A 514 25.12 32.26 1.42
N SER A 515 25.43 32.83 0.25
CA SER A 515 25.60 32.13 -1.03
C SER A 515 26.37 30.83 -0.82
N SER A 516 25.66 29.69 -0.87
CA SER A 516 26.30 28.38 -0.83
C SER A 516 27.24 28.30 -2.05
N PRO A 517 28.53 27.99 -1.86
CA PRO A 517 29.53 28.03 -2.94
C PRO A 517 29.27 27.02 -4.07
N HIS A 518 28.26 26.16 -3.93
CA HIS A 518 27.92 25.10 -4.88
C HIS A 518 26.69 25.40 -5.75
N ILE A 519 26.10 26.61 -5.65
CA ILE A 519 24.96 26.97 -6.49
C ILE A 519 25.49 27.44 -7.84
N ASN A 520 25.22 26.67 -8.90
CA ASN A 520 25.40 27.14 -10.26
C ASN A 520 24.29 28.16 -10.58
N PRO A 521 24.61 29.45 -10.77
CA PRO A 521 23.61 30.45 -11.08
C PRO A 521 22.89 30.14 -12.39
N ASP A 522 23.53 29.44 -13.33
CA ASP A 522 23.03 29.24 -14.68
C ASP A 522 22.23 27.95 -14.85
N ALA A 523 21.98 27.16 -13.79
CA ALA A 523 21.32 25.85 -13.91
C ALA A 523 19.95 25.90 -14.62
N ILE A 524 19.11 26.90 -14.29
CA ILE A 524 17.80 27.09 -14.96
C ILE A 524 17.99 27.50 -16.43
N ASP A 525 18.98 28.34 -16.70
CA ASP A 525 19.29 28.83 -18.05
C ASP A 525 19.87 27.71 -18.94
N ILE A 526 20.72 26.85 -18.38
CA ILE A 526 21.23 25.63 -19.01
C ILE A 526 20.09 24.67 -19.31
N LEU A 527 19.19 24.42 -18.35
CA LEU A 527 18.03 23.56 -18.58
C LEU A 527 17.18 24.11 -19.74
N ALA A 528 16.82 25.39 -19.66
CA ALA A 528 15.98 26.05 -20.65
C ALA A 528 16.60 26.01 -22.06
N SER A 529 17.85 26.44 -22.20
CA SER A 529 18.54 26.52 -23.49
C SER A 529 18.83 25.15 -24.11
N LYS A 530 19.29 24.19 -23.31
CA LYS A 530 19.74 22.88 -23.81
C LYS A 530 18.58 21.90 -24.05
N TYR A 531 17.49 21.99 -23.29
CA TYR A 531 16.44 20.94 -23.30
C TYR A 531 15.01 21.45 -23.55
N PHE A 532 14.74 22.75 -23.41
CA PHE A 532 13.38 23.30 -23.52
C PHE A 532 13.28 24.45 -24.54
N GLY A 533 14.18 24.49 -25.53
CA GLY A 533 14.13 25.49 -26.61
C GLY A 533 14.16 26.94 -26.12
N GLY A 534 14.81 27.21 -24.99
CA GLY A 534 14.90 28.55 -24.38
C GLY A 534 13.71 28.94 -23.50
N GLN A 535 12.75 28.05 -23.22
CA GLN A 535 11.56 28.35 -22.40
C GLN A 535 11.85 28.44 -20.89
N LYS A 536 12.62 29.45 -20.48
CA LYS A 536 13.06 29.64 -19.09
C LYS A 536 11.91 29.74 -18.09
N SER A 537 10.87 30.51 -18.40
CA SER A 537 9.70 30.69 -17.53
C SER A 537 8.96 29.38 -17.27
N HIS A 538 8.84 28.53 -18.30
CA HIS A 538 8.21 27.22 -18.19
C HIS A 538 9.01 26.28 -17.27
N VAL A 539 10.32 26.20 -17.47
CA VAL A 539 11.23 25.43 -16.62
C VAL A 539 11.13 25.90 -15.16
N GLN A 540 11.18 27.21 -14.94
CA GLN A 540 11.07 27.80 -13.60
C GLN A 540 9.72 27.47 -12.94
N ALA A 541 8.61 27.49 -13.68
CA ALA A 541 7.29 27.14 -13.16
C ALA A 541 7.20 25.67 -12.74
N ILE A 542 7.77 24.75 -13.53
CA ILE A 542 7.82 23.32 -13.20
C ILE A 542 8.68 23.09 -11.94
N LEU A 543 9.91 23.65 -11.91
CA LEU A 543 10.79 23.54 -10.75
C LEU A 543 10.17 24.14 -9.49
N LYS A 544 9.48 25.27 -9.60
CA LYS A 544 8.77 25.87 -8.47
C LYS A 544 7.68 24.94 -7.94
N LYS A 545 6.85 24.38 -8.82
CA LYS A 545 5.82 23.41 -8.44
C LYS A 545 6.45 22.20 -7.75
N THR A 546 7.51 21.62 -8.32
CA THR A 546 8.23 20.49 -7.73
C THR A 546 8.81 20.85 -6.35
N TYR A 547 9.38 22.04 -6.19
CA TYR A 547 9.87 22.52 -4.90
C TYR A 547 8.74 22.64 -3.88
N ASP A 548 7.60 23.23 -4.25
CA ASP A 548 6.42 23.36 -3.39
C ASP A 548 5.91 21.97 -2.95
N ASP A 549 5.87 21.00 -3.87
CA ASP A 549 5.51 19.60 -3.58
C ASP A 549 6.52 18.93 -2.62
N LEU A 550 7.82 19.14 -2.82
CA LEU A 550 8.88 18.62 -1.94
C LEU A 550 8.80 19.22 -0.53
N VAL A 551 8.54 20.52 -0.43
CA VAL A 551 8.34 21.23 0.84
C VAL A 551 7.14 20.66 1.59
N GLN A 552 6.04 20.38 0.88
CA GLN A 552 4.86 19.76 1.46
C GLN A 552 5.15 18.34 1.97
N LEU A 553 5.90 17.54 1.21
CA LEU A 553 6.30 16.18 1.58
C LEU A 553 7.23 16.15 2.81
N ASP A 554 8.15 17.11 2.92
CA ASP A 554 9.10 17.21 4.04
C ASP A 554 8.51 17.94 5.26
N GLY A 555 7.23 18.34 5.23
CA GLY A 555 6.55 18.96 6.37
C GLY A 555 6.92 20.42 6.63
N GLY A 556 7.33 21.17 5.59
CA GLY A 556 7.44 22.63 5.62
C GLY A 556 8.79 23.21 5.16
N THR A 557 9.85 22.41 5.11
CA THR A 557 11.14 22.83 4.52
C THR A 557 11.80 21.65 3.83
N TRP A 558 12.14 21.81 2.56
CA TRP A 558 12.94 20.84 1.82
C TRP A 558 14.43 21.17 1.91
N ASN A 559 15.26 20.16 2.12
CA ASN A 559 16.72 20.29 2.04
C ASN A 559 17.23 19.47 0.86
N CYS A 560 18.06 20.08 0.01
CA CYS A 560 18.65 19.38 -1.11
C CYS A 560 19.49 18.18 -0.62
N PRO A 561 19.21 16.95 -1.08
CA PRO A 561 19.94 15.77 -0.63
C PRO A 561 21.34 15.67 -1.26
N ASN A 562 21.65 16.47 -2.28
CA ASN A 562 22.91 16.43 -3.04
C ASN A 562 23.21 15.03 -3.61
N LEU A 563 22.19 14.43 -4.24
CA LEU A 563 22.31 13.09 -4.83
C LEU A 563 23.12 13.12 -6.13
N PHE A 564 22.84 14.12 -6.98
CA PHE A 564 23.34 14.17 -8.36
C PHE A 564 24.41 15.23 -8.58
N ILE A 565 24.49 16.25 -7.72
CA ILE A 565 25.53 17.29 -7.78
C ILE A 565 26.91 16.70 -7.47
N LYS A 566 27.78 16.62 -8.48
CA LYS A 566 29.11 15.98 -8.38
C LYS A 566 29.99 16.59 -7.31
N ASP A 567 30.09 17.92 -7.31
CA ASP A 567 31.02 18.68 -6.48
C ASP A 567 30.43 19.09 -5.12
N ALA A 568 29.26 18.57 -4.75
CA ALA A 568 28.63 18.91 -3.49
C ALA A 568 29.38 18.25 -2.32
N THR A 569 29.76 19.07 -1.34
CA THR A 569 30.36 18.62 -0.07
C THR A 569 29.55 19.16 1.10
N PRO A 570 28.86 18.32 1.90
CA PRO A 570 28.82 16.86 1.83
C PRO A 570 27.85 16.31 0.77
N ARG A 571 28.18 15.12 0.22
CA ARG A 571 27.25 14.29 -0.56
C ARG A 571 26.22 13.63 0.36
N SER A 572 25.10 13.21 -0.23
CA SER A 572 24.03 12.49 0.50
C SER A 572 24.58 11.32 1.32
N LYS A 573 24.27 11.29 2.62
CA LYS A 573 24.71 10.21 3.52
C LYS A 573 24.24 8.82 3.03
N PRO A 574 22.95 8.60 2.68
CA PRO A 574 22.50 7.33 2.12
C PRO A 574 23.23 6.86 0.87
N LEU A 575 23.67 7.80 0.02
CA LEU A 575 24.41 7.49 -1.19
C LEU A 575 25.79 6.92 -0.87
N VAL A 576 26.52 7.58 0.04
CA VAL A 576 27.86 7.16 0.46
C VAL A 576 27.80 5.85 1.25
N GLU A 577 26.82 5.70 2.15
CA GLU A 577 26.63 4.49 2.95
C GLU A 577 26.20 3.29 2.09
N SER A 578 25.42 3.51 1.03
CA SER A 578 25.08 2.44 0.06
C SER A 578 26.30 1.91 -0.69
N LEU A 579 27.19 2.81 -1.16
CA LEU A 579 28.45 2.40 -1.77
C LEU A 579 29.33 1.65 -0.77
N SER A 580 29.44 2.16 0.46
CA SER A 580 30.20 1.50 1.53
C SER A 580 29.64 0.10 1.84
N ALA A 581 28.32 -0.10 1.82
CA ALA A 581 27.71 -1.41 2.05
C ALA A 581 28.09 -2.40 0.93
N LEU A 582 28.08 -1.96 -0.33
CA LEU A 582 28.53 -2.77 -1.48
C LEU A 582 30.02 -3.13 -1.39
N GLU A 583 30.86 -2.17 -1.03
CA GLU A 583 32.31 -2.39 -0.89
C GLU A 583 32.64 -3.31 0.29
N GLN A 584 31.99 -3.13 1.43
CA GLN A 584 32.12 -4.03 2.58
C GLN A 584 31.69 -5.46 2.24
N ALA A 585 30.65 -5.61 1.41
CA ALA A 585 30.20 -6.91 0.94
C ALA A 585 31.22 -7.61 0.01
N CYS A 586 32.12 -6.86 -0.63
CA CYS A 586 33.21 -7.40 -1.46
C CYS A 586 34.37 -7.97 -0.64
N ILE A 587 34.54 -7.54 0.61
CA ILE A 587 35.62 -8.02 1.48
C ILE A 587 35.27 -9.45 1.89
N PRO A 588 36.11 -10.46 1.55
CA PRO A 588 35.92 -11.80 2.07
C PRO A 588 35.97 -11.70 3.59
N GLN A 589 34.87 -12.01 4.28
CA GLN A 589 34.90 -12.11 5.74
C GLN A 589 35.87 -13.25 6.07
N GLN A 590 37.07 -12.89 6.53
CA GLN A 590 37.92 -13.84 7.22
C GLN A 590 37.16 -14.21 8.48
N GLU A 591 36.56 -15.40 8.48
CA GLU A 591 35.97 -15.96 9.69
C GLU A 591 37.06 -16.01 10.74
N THR A 592 37.04 -15.08 11.69
CA THR A 592 37.80 -15.19 12.93
C THR A 592 37.32 -16.47 13.59
N THR A 593 38.07 -17.55 13.37
CA THR A 593 37.77 -18.89 13.82
C THR A 593 38.01 -18.96 15.33
N THR A 594 37.19 -18.28 16.13
CA THR A 594 37.05 -18.63 17.55
C THR A 594 36.30 -19.95 17.59
N ARG A 595 37.08 -21.05 17.42
CA ARG A 595 36.67 -22.44 17.62
C ARG A 595 36.01 -22.55 18.99
N THR A 596 34.69 -22.44 19.03
CA THR A 596 33.91 -22.99 20.12
C THR A 596 33.63 -24.43 19.68
N TRP A 597 34.34 -25.37 20.29
CA TRP A 597 34.24 -26.80 19.99
C TRP A 597 32.78 -27.24 20.12
N GLY A 598 32.15 -27.71 19.03
CA GLY A 598 30.91 -28.50 19.13
C GLY A 598 29.87 -28.34 18.02
N VAL A 599 29.80 -27.23 17.28
CA VAL A 599 28.79 -27.09 16.20
C VAL A 599 29.40 -26.34 15.02
N SER A 600 29.78 -27.08 13.97
CA SER A 600 30.20 -26.51 12.69
C SER A 600 28.98 -26.05 11.90
N THR A 601 28.48 -24.84 12.16
CA THR A 601 27.59 -24.19 11.20
C THR A 601 28.46 -23.67 10.06
N SER A 602 28.42 -24.33 8.92
CA SER A 602 29.08 -23.90 7.68
C SER A 602 28.45 -22.59 7.19
N ALA A 603 28.91 -21.45 7.68
CA ALA A 603 28.63 -20.17 7.04
C ALA A 603 29.40 -20.16 5.70
N GLY A 604 28.64 -20.20 4.61
CA GLY A 604 29.19 -20.43 3.27
C GLY A 604 30.15 -19.33 2.85
N THR A 605 31.37 -19.70 2.47
CA THR A 605 32.28 -18.83 1.73
C THR A 605 31.59 -18.33 0.46
N LYS A 606 31.58 -17.01 0.26
CA LYS A 606 30.98 -16.40 -0.95
C LYS A 606 31.68 -16.94 -2.20
N SER A 607 30.91 -17.30 -3.21
CA SER A 607 31.43 -17.72 -4.51
C SER A 607 32.30 -16.62 -5.13
N ALA A 608 33.39 -17.01 -5.80
CA ALA A 608 34.28 -16.07 -6.47
C ALA A 608 33.54 -15.22 -7.53
N GLN A 609 32.52 -15.81 -8.17
CA GLN A 609 31.67 -15.13 -9.13
C GLN A 609 30.83 -14.03 -8.46
N HIS A 610 30.17 -14.31 -7.33
CA HIS A 610 29.39 -13.30 -6.60
C HIS A 610 30.25 -12.14 -6.11
N ILE A 611 31.48 -12.40 -5.67
CA ILE A 611 32.43 -11.34 -5.30
C ILE A 611 32.76 -10.47 -6.52
N LYS A 612 32.98 -11.07 -7.70
CA LYS A 612 33.21 -10.36 -8.95
C LYS A 612 32.00 -9.48 -9.32
N ASP A 613 30.79 -10.02 -9.17
CA ASP A 613 29.54 -9.30 -9.46
C ASP A 613 29.32 -8.14 -8.49
N LEU A 614 29.65 -8.30 -7.21
CA LEU A 614 29.63 -7.21 -6.21
C LEU A 614 30.66 -6.12 -6.52
N GLN A 615 31.88 -6.50 -6.91
CA GLN A 615 32.91 -5.55 -7.32
C GLN A 615 32.50 -4.77 -8.57
N GLN A 616 31.87 -5.44 -9.54
CA GLN A 616 31.31 -4.80 -10.72
C GLN A 616 30.19 -3.82 -10.35
N ALA A 617 29.27 -4.23 -9.47
CA ALA A 617 28.19 -3.37 -8.99
C ALA A 617 28.72 -2.15 -8.25
N SER A 618 29.69 -2.32 -7.35
CA SER A 618 30.34 -1.22 -6.61
C SER A 618 31.02 -0.22 -7.56
N LYS A 619 31.81 -0.71 -8.53
CA LYS A 619 32.46 0.15 -9.53
C LYS A 619 31.43 0.91 -10.38
N LEU A 620 30.38 0.23 -10.83
CA LEU A 620 29.31 0.83 -11.62
C LEU A 620 28.58 1.91 -10.80
N PHE A 621 28.23 1.61 -9.55
CA PHE A 621 27.57 2.54 -8.64
C PHE A 621 28.42 3.80 -8.42
N ALA A 622 29.70 3.64 -8.07
CA ALA A 622 30.61 4.76 -7.88
C ALA A 622 30.76 5.60 -9.15
N SER A 623 30.83 4.95 -10.32
CA SER A 623 30.93 5.63 -11.62
C SER A 623 29.68 6.44 -11.93
N ILE A 624 28.48 5.86 -11.78
CA ILE A 624 27.20 6.52 -12.08
C ILE A 624 27.06 7.81 -11.26
N PHE A 625 27.32 7.74 -9.95
CA PHE A 625 27.13 8.88 -9.05
C PHE A 625 28.37 9.78 -8.90
N SER A 626 29.44 9.48 -9.67
CA SER A 626 30.73 10.20 -9.63
C SER A 626 31.26 10.32 -8.20
N LEU A 627 31.17 9.22 -7.43
CA LEU A 627 31.67 9.19 -6.06
C LEU A 627 33.19 9.00 -6.09
N PRO A 628 33.96 9.77 -5.31
CA PRO A 628 35.40 9.57 -5.23
C PRO A 628 35.65 8.14 -4.74
N LYS A 629 36.56 7.42 -5.39
CA LYS A 629 36.99 6.12 -4.89
C LYS A 629 37.45 6.34 -3.44
N PRO A 630 36.95 5.56 -2.47
CA PRO A 630 37.42 5.69 -1.11
C PRO A 630 38.93 5.52 -1.16
N ILE A 631 39.65 6.58 -0.79
CA ILE A 631 41.08 6.51 -0.60
C ILE A 631 41.21 5.43 0.46
N GLN A 632 41.74 4.25 0.09
CA GLN A 632 42.05 3.18 1.01
C GLN A 632 43.13 3.72 1.96
N LYS A 633 42.72 4.51 2.94
CA LYS A 633 43.53 4.80 4.11
C LYS A 633 43.72 3.43 4.73
N LYS A 634 44.95 2.95 4.58
CA LYS A 634 45.48 1.70 5.14
C LYS A 634 45.44 1.85 6.67
N THR A 635 44.24 1.77 7.24
CA THR A 635 44.03 1.92 8.67
C THR A 635 44.50 0.62 9.31
N ILE A 636 45.63 0.71 9.98
CA ILE A 636 46.19 -0.33 10.85
C ILE A 636 45.07 -0.82 11.78
N ALA A 637 44.94 -2.14 11.87
CA ALA A 637 43.85 -2.86 12.51
C ALA A 637 43.56 -2.35 13.93
N SER A 638 42.49 -1.56 14.09
CA SER A 638 41.73 -1.51 15.33
C SER A 638 40.53 -2.43 15.16
N THR A 639 40.52 -3.51 15.94
CA THR A 639 39.50 -4.55 16.04
C THR A 639 38.06 -4.02 15.87
N PRO A 640 37.21 -4.62 15.02
CA PRO A 640 35.84 -4.18 14.86
C PRO A 640 35.03 -4.59 16.09
N ARG A 641 34.83 -3.67 17.04
CA ARG A 641 33.77 -3.82 18.04
C ARG A 641 32.43 -3.74 17.31
N SER A 642 31.65 -4.82 17.46
CA SER A 642 30.26 -5.00 17.03
C SER A 642 29.47 -3.68 16.87
N ILE A 643 29.10 -3.40 15.62
CA ILE A 643 28.32 -2.24 15.17
C ILE A 643 26.82 -2.37 15.58
N PHE A 644 26.39 -3.49 16.18
CA PHE A 644 25.01 -3.66 16.65
C PHE A 644 24.68 -2.95 17.98
N SER A 645 25.62 -2.20 18.55
CA SER A 645 25.39 -1.37 19.75
C SER A 645 24.96 0.08 19.46
N SER A 646 24.85 0.51 18.20
CA SER A 646 24.51 1.90 17.84
C SER A 646 23.10 2.10 17.24
N LEU A 647 22.31 1.04 17.06
CA LEU A 647 20.93 1.11 16.52
C LEU A 647 19.83 1.33 17.59
N GLN A 648 20.20 1.73 18.80
CA GLN A 648 19.27 2.26 19.82
C GLN A 648 19.64 3.68 20.31
N LYS A 649 20.18 4.54 19.43
CA LYS A 649 20.16 5.98 19.68
C LYS A 649 18.87 6.58 19.10
N THR A 650 17.84 6.63 19.94
CA THR A 650 16.82 7.67 19.86
C THR A 650 17.49 9.04 19.89
N THR A 651 16.88 9.97 19.16
CA THR A 651 17.09 11.41 19.10
C THR A 651 17.68 12.03 20.37
N THR A 652 19.00 11.91 20.52
CA THR A 652 19.81 12.94 21.19
C THR A 652 20.49 13.69 20.07
N ARG A 653 20.14 14.98 19.93
CA ARG A 653 20.89 15.95 19.12
C ARG A 653 22.38 15.74 19.40
N SER A 654 23.06 15.08 18.49
CA SER A 654 24.51 14.98 18.48
C SER A 654 24.99 16.03 17.49
N ILE A 655 25.30 17.19 18.06
CA ILE A 655 26.19 18.16 17.43
C ILE A 655 27.50 17.42 17.19
N SER A 656 27.91 17.35 15.94
CA SER A 656 29.24 16.92 15.53
C SER A 656 30.28 17.89 16.09
N SER A 657 30.98 17.45 17.13
CA SER A 657 32.16 18.11 17.67
C SER A 657 33.38 17.82 16.79
N SER A 658 33.65 18.72 15.85
CA SER A 658 35.03 19.14 15.54
C SER A 658 35.10 20.66 15.51
N SER A 659 34.82 21.30 16.65
CA SER A 659 35.35 22.62 16.96
C SER A 659 35.55 22.69 18.46
N ASN A 660 36.64 23.34 18.87
CA ASN A 660 37.01 23.51 20.27
C ASN A 660 35.83 24.00 21.12
N GLY A 661 35.69 23.39 22.30
CA GLY A 661 34.52 23.51 23.16
C GLY A 661 34.17 24.93 23.56
N HIS A 662 32.97 25.35 23.19
CA HIS A 662 32.17 26.26 23.99
C HIS A 662 30.84 25.56 24.25
N GLU A 663 30.68 24.99 25.45
CA GLU A 663 29.37 24.58 25.94
C GLU A 663 28.45 25.80 25.88
N THR A 664 27.43 25.76 25.02
CA THR A 664 26.41 26.81 25.00
C THR A 664 25.74 26.87 26.37
N PRO A 665 25.82 28.00 27.08
CA PRO A 665 25.31 28.08 28.45
C PRO A 665 23.80 27.87 28.49
N MET A 666 23.31 27.16 29.51
CA MET A 666 21.88 26.99 29.77
C MET A 666 21.34 28.20 30.52
N ALA A 667 20.25 28.78 30.00
CA ALA A 667 19.59 29.91 30.62
C ALA A 667 18.69 29.48 31.80
N GLY A 668 18.55 30.36 32.79
CA GLY A 668 17.65 30.17 33.93
C GLY A 668 18.25 29.39 35.11
N LEU A 669 19.56 29.11 35.13
CA LEU A 669 20.16 28.37 36.26
C LEU A 669 20.37 29.22 37.51
N LYS A 670 20.51 30.55 37.38
CA LYS A 670 20.94 31.42 38.49
C LYS A 670 19.82 32.20 39.18
N ASN A 671 18.72 32.54 38.49
CA ASN A 671 17.66 33.43 39.02
C ASN A 671 16.34 32.71 39.36
N GLY A 672 16.43 31.58 40.07
CA GLY A 672 15.23 30.78 40.41
C GLY A 672 14.46 30.31 39.17
N GLY A 673 15.16 30.24 38.03
CA GLY A 673 14.61 29.90 36.73
C GLY A 673 14.00 31.05 35.91
N PHE A 674 13.89 32.26 36.46
CA PHE A 674 13.49 33.42 35.67
C PHE A 674 14.66 33.87 34.79
N LEU A 675 14.40 33.99 33.49
CA LEU A 675 15.39 34.49 32.53
C LEU A 675 15.66 35.98 32.80
N THR A 676 16.91 36.35 33.04
CA THR A 676 17.31 37.78 33.04
C THR A 676 17.11 38.39 31.65
N GLU A 677 17.01 39.72 31.54
CA GLU A 677 16.92 40.37 30.22
C GLU A 677 18.13 40.05 29.33
N GLU A 678 19.30 39.85 29.92
CA GLU A 678 20.51 39.39 29.21
C GLU A 678 20.35 37.95 28.71
N GLU A 679 19.90 37.02 29.56
CA GLU A 679 19.62 35.64 29.16
C GLU A 679 18.53 35.57 28.07
N LYS A 680 17.48 36.40 28.16
CA LYS A 680 16.44 36.49 27.12
C LYS A 680 17.01 36.95 25.79
N ARG A 681 17.89 37.95 25.76
CA ARG A 681 18.58 38.40 24.54
C ARG A 681 19.46 37.30 23.96
N LEU A 682 20.23 36.59 24.81
CA LEU A 682 21.11 35.51 24.37
C LEU A 682 20.35 34.28 23.86
N VAL A 683 19.20 33.95 24.47
CA VAL A 683 18.30 32.90 23.98
C VAL A 683 17.69 33.30 22.63
N ARG A 684 17.24 34.54 22.44
CA ARG A 684 16.72 35.04 21.15
C ARG A 684 17.78 35.00 20.04
N GLN A 685 19.04 35.20 20.39
CA GLN A 685 20.18 35.13 19.46
C GLN A 685 20.69 33.70 19.24
N GLY A 686 20.08 32.68 19.85
CA GLY A 686 20.51 31.28 19.74
C GLY A 686 21.85 30.97 20.44
N ARG A 687 22.36 31.89 21.27
CA ARG A 687 23.64 31.77 22.00
C ARG A 687 23.49 31.11 23.37
N MET A 688 22.27 30.95 23.86
CA MET A 688 21.92 30.21 25.07
C MET A 688 20.76 29.24 24.80
N GLN A 689 20.77 28.08 25.43
CA GLN A 689 19.65 27.12 25.36
C GLN A 689 18.73 27.28 26.58
N CYS A 690 17.42 27.29 26.35
CA CYS A 690 16.42 27.33 27.40
C CYS A 690 15.75 25.95 27.53
N SER A 691 15.82 25.34 28.70
CA SER A 691 15.16 24.07 29.00
C SER A 691 13.85 24.33 29.76
N HIS A 692 12.80 23.62 29.39
CA HIS A 692 11.50 23.67 30.07
C HIS A 692 11.59 23.33 31.57
N LYS A 693 12.65 22.62 32.00
CA LYS A 693 12.91 22.31 33.41
C LYS A 693 13.43 23.50 34.21
N ASN A 694 13.99 24.51 33.55
CA ASN A 694 14.64 25.65 34.18
C ASN A 694 13.74 26.88 34.29
N ILE A 695 12.48 26.84 33.80
CA ILE A 695 11.57 27.99 33.88
C ILE A 695 10.57 27.74 35.02
N PRO A 696 10.44 28.65 36.00
CA PRO A 696 9.54 28.54 37.12
C PRO A 696 8.12 28.76 36.61
N ILE A 697 7.20 28.05 37.23
CA ILE A 697 5.82 27.96 36.76
C ILE A 697 5.09 29.23 37.19
N LEU A 698 4.83 30.14 36.24
CA LEU A 698 3.92 31.26 36.43
C LEU A 698 2.52 30.85 35.98
N GLY A 699 1.75 30.23 36.88
CA GLY A 699 0.32 29.90 36.67
C GLY A 699 -0.02 28.40 36.65
N PRO A 700 -1.33 28.05 36.68
CA PRO A 700 -1.76 26.65 36.62
C PRO A 700 -1.27 26.02 35.31
N ARG A 701 -0.63 24.85 35.42
CA ARG A 701 -0.12 24.15 34.23
C ARG A 701 -1.30 23.80 33.31
N ALA A 702 -1.06 23.73 32.01
CA ALA A 702 -2.10 23.28 31.06
C ALA A 702 -2.68 21.89 31.42
N TYR A 703 -1.92 21.06 32.15
CA TYR A 703 -2.40 19.77 32.66
C TYR A 703 -3.18 19.87 33.99
N GLU A 704 -3.26 21.04 34.62
CA GLU A 704 -4.02 21.29 35.85
C GLU A 704 -5.33 22.05 35.58
N VAL A 705 -5.46 22.67 34.41
CA VAL A 705 -6.68 23.34 33.95
C VAL A 705 -7.70 22.32 33.45
N VAL A 706 -8.96 22.44 33.85
CA VAL A 706 -10.09 21.62 33.37
C VAL A 706 -10.46 22.05 31.95
N ARG A 707 -10.51 21.11 31.00
CA ARG A 707 -10.90 21.38 29.61
C ARG A 707 -12.42 21.31 29.43
N PRO A 708 -12.99 21.97 28.40
CA PRO A 708 -14.39 21.76 28.02
C PRO A 708 -14.66 20.27 27.76
N GLY A 709 -15.68 19.71 28.41
CA GLY A 709 -16.04 18.28 28.33
C GLY A 709 -15.42 17.39 29.41
N GLU A 710 -14.45 17.89 30.19
CA GLU A 710 -13.90 17.16 31.34
C GLU A 710 -14.73 17.39 32.61
N LEU A 711 -14.94 16.34 33.39
CA LEU A 711 -15.58 16.43 34.70
C LEU A 711 -14.59 16.99 35.74
N MET A 712 -14.84 18.21 36.23
CA MET A 712 -13.94 18.94 37.15
C MET A 712 -13.51 18.11 38.38
N PHE A 713 -14.43 17.38 39.00
CA PHE A 713 -14.12 16.56 40.17
C PHE A 713 -13.19 15.39 39.84
N MET A 714 -13.35 14.78 38.65
CA MET A 714 -12.47 13.72 38.16
C MET A 714 -11.08 14.25 37.85
N VAL A 715 -10.98 15.39 37.17
CA VAL A 715 -9.66 16.02 36.89
C VAL A 715 -8.90 16.26 38.20
N ARG A 716 -9.57 16.76 39.24
CA ARG A 716 -8.95 17.00 40.56
C ARG A 716 -8.41 15.71 41.20
N TRP A 717 -9.14 14.60 41.07
CA TRP A 717 -8.71 13.29 41.55
C TRP A 717 -7.58 12.69 40.70
N ILE A 718 -7.73 12.75 39.38
CA ILE A 718 -6.78 12.22 38.40
C ILE A 718 -5.43 12.92 38.53
N ILE A 719 -5.37 14.25 38.72
CA ILE A 719 -4.10 14.94 38.91
C ILE A 719 -3.33 14.42 40.13
N ARG A 720 -4.03 14.13 41.23
CA ARG A 720 -3.41 13.56 42.44
C ARG A 720 -2.95 12.12 42.19
N PHE A 721 -3.80 11.33 41.54
CA PHE A 721 -3.49 9.95 41.18
C PHE A 721 -2.30 9.86 40.20
N ASP A 722 -2.30 10.64 39.13
CA ASP A 722 -1.20 10.73 38.16
C ASP A 722 0.10 11.17 38.84
N LYS A 723 0.07 12.16 39.75
CA LYS A 723 1.27 12.56 40.52
C LYS A 723 1.80 11.40 41.36
N TRP A 724 0.92 10.67 42.03
CA TRP A 724 1.29 9.51 42.85
C TRP A 724 1.85 8.37 41.99
N VAL A 725 1.13 7.94 40.95
CA VAL A 725 1.55 6.86 40.04
C VAL A 725 2.85 7.22 39.33
N ASN A 726 3.01 8.45 38.82
CA ASN A 726 4.25 8.83 38.16
C ASN A 726 5.45 8.89 39.12
N GLY A 727 5.23 9.14 40.40
CA GLY A 727 6.28 9.03 41.42
C GLY A 727 6.84 7.61 41.54
N TYR A 728 5.96 6.60 41.53
CA TYR A 728 6.39 5.19 41.48
C TYR A 728 6.94 4.81 40.11
N TYR A 729 6.26 5.20 39.04
CA TYR A 729 6.66 4.89 37.68
C TYR A 729 8.08 5.36 37.40
N HIS A 730 8.43 6.62 37.71
CA HIS A 730 9.80 7.11 37.52
C HIS A 730 10.83 6.41 38.40
N ARG A 731 10.43 5.92 39.58
CA ARG A 731 11.32 5.14 40.48
C ARG A 731 11.62 3.74 39.93
N TRP A 732 10.65 3.13 39.25
CA TRP A 732 10.72 1.73 38.80
C TRP A 732 10.87 1.56 37.29
N LYS A 733 10.84 2.65 36.50
CA LYS A 733 11.03 2.63 35.05
C LYS A 733 12.46 2.17 34.74
N PRO A 734 12.65 1.02 34.05
CA PRO A 734 13.98 0.54 33.70
C PRO A 734 14.60 1.49 32.66
N SER A 735 15.83 1.94 32.91
CA SER A 735 16.56 2.84 32.00
C SER A 735 16.71 2.31 30.57
N LYS A 736 16.64 0.99 30.38
CA LYS A 736 16.67 0.34 29.05
C LYS A 736 15.38 0.52 28.23
N LEU A 737 14.26 0.90 28.86
CA LEU A 737 12.95 1.04 28.22
C LEU A 737 12.51 2.50 28.09
N ASP A 738 13.42 3.46 28.33
CA ASP A 738 13.06 4.87 28.40
C ASP A 738 12.40 5.43 27.13
N ASN A 739 12.72 4.84 25.99
CA ASN A 739 12.19 5.21 24.67
C ASN A 739 10.91 4.47 24.26
N LEU A 740 10.59 3.36 24.92
CA LEU A 740 9.45 2.49 24.57
C LEU A 740 8.24 2.77 25.46
N LEU A 741 8.47 3.23 26.68
CA LEU A 741 7.42 3.54 27.63
C LEU A 741 7.20 5.05 27.69
N PRO A 742 5.94 5.52 27.78
CA PRO A 742 5.62 6.94 27.77
C PRO A 742 6.32 7.67 28.92
N ASP A 743 6.69 8.93 28.70
CA ASP A 743 7.37 9.73 29.73
C ASP A 743 6.52 9.93 30.99
N ARG A 744 5.18 9.87 30.86
CA ARG A 744 4.24 9.94 31.97
C ARG A 744 3.05 9.03 31.71
N LEU A 745 2.60 8.34 32.75
CA LEU A 745 1.32 7.65 32.77
C LEU A 745 0.23 8.65 33.12
N THR A 746 -0.84 8.72 32.33
CA THR A 746 -1.99 9.58 32.65
C THR A 746 -3.29 8.87 32.37
N ILE A 747 -4.20 8.89 33.34
CA ILE A 747 -5.58 8.42 33.15
C ILE A 747 -6.55 9.56 32.81
N ARG A 748 -6.01 10.74 32.46
CA ARG A 748 -6.80 11.92 32.10
C ARG A 748 -7.85 11.71 31.01
N PRO A 749 -7.66 10.84 30.00
CA PRO A 749 -8.72 10.56 29.04
C PRO A 749 -10.05 10.12 29.70
N LEU A 750 -10.02 9.51 30.89
CA LEU A 750 -11.22 9.14 31.64
C LEU A 750 -11.99 10.33 32.22
N ALA A 751 -11.37 11.51 32.31
CA ALA A 751 -12.06 12.72 32.76
C ALA A 751 -13.07 13.23 31.74
N ASP A 752 -12.91 12.87 30.46
CA ASP A 752 -13.85 13.17 29.39
C ASP A 752 -15.09 12.28 29.56
N GLY A 753 -16.27 12.91 29.64
CA GLY A 753 -17.54 12.19 29.83
C GLY A 753 -17.80 11.12 28.75
N VAL A 754 -17.31 11.33 27.53
CA VAL A 754 -17.48 10.36 26.43
C VAL A 754 -16.66 9.10 26.68
N ASN A 755 -15.38 9.25 27.06
CA ASN A 755 -14.50 8.12 27.33
C ASN A 755 -14.95 7.35 28.59
N LEU A 756 -15.42 8.06 29.61
CA LEU A 756 -16.00 7.42 30.79
C LEU A 756 -17.21 6.55 30.42
N ALA A 757 -18.10 7.04 29.55
CA ALA A 757 -19.24 6.27 29.07
C ALA A 757 -18.80 5.01 28.32
N TYR A 758 -17.78 5.09 27.45
CA TYR A 758 -17.23 3.92 26.76
C TYR A 758 -16.67 2.87 27.73
N VAL A 759 -15.93 3.30 28.76
CA VAL A 759 -15.38 2.38 29.77
C VAL A 759 -16.51 1.68 30.53
N VAL A 760 -17.56 2.41 30.92
CA VAL A 760 -18.74 1.80 31.57
C VAL A 760 -19.42 0.79 30.66
N ILE A 761 -19.63 1.12 29.37
CA ILE A 761 -20.22 0.19 28.39
C ILE A 761 -19.37 -1.06 28.24
N ILE A 762 -18.04 -0.93 28.13
CA ILE A 762 -17.13 -2.07 28.03
C ILE A 762 -17.21 -2.95 29.28
N PHE A 763 -17.26 -2.36 30.48
CA PHE A 763 -17.44 -3.11 31.72
C PHE A 763 -18.78 -3.85 31.77
N VAL A 764 -19.86 -3.23 31.30
CA VAL A 764 -21.18 -3.88 31.20
C VAL A 764 -21.15 -5.06 30.22
N ILE A 765 -20.52 -4.88 29.05
CA ILE A 765 -20.35 -5.95 28.06
C ILE A 765 -19.51 -7.09 28.63
N LEU A 766 -18.38 -6.79 29.27
CA LEU A 766 -17.53 -7.81 29.89
C LEU A 766 -18.25 -8.55 31.01
N PHE A 767 -19.01 -7.83 31.84
CA PHE A 767 -19.81 -8.44 32.90
C PHE A 767 -20.91 -9.35 32.32
N ALA A 768 -21.54 -8.94 31.21
CA ALA A 768 -22.51 -9.75 30.48
C ALA A 768 -21.91 -10.94 29.70
N ILE A 769 -20.59 -10.94 29.44
CA ILE A 769 -19.88 -12.09 28.87
C ILE A 769 -19.46 -13.09 29.95
N ILE A 770 -19.18 -12.61 31.17
CA ILE A 770 -18.72 -13.42 32.30
C ILE A 770 -19.89 -14.11 33.02
N LEU A 771 -21.05 -13.45 33.10
CA LEU A 771 -22.32 -14.04 33.53
C LEU A 771 -22.92 -14.90 32.42
#